data_AF-A0A966V755-F1
#
_entry.id   AF-A0A966V755-F1
#
_cell.length_a   1.000
_cell.length_b   1.000
_cell.length_c   1.000
_cell.angle_alpha   90.00
_cell.angle_beta   90.00
_cell.angle_gamma   90.00
#
_symmetry.space_group_name_H-M   'P 1'
#
loop_
_entity.id
_entity.type
_entity.pdbx_description
1 polymer ?
#
loop_
_entity_poly.entity_id
_entity_poly.type
_entity_poly.pdbx_seq_one_letter_code
_entity_poly.pdbx_strand_id
1 'polypeptide(L)'
;MKKKVRIKSTLEHMNIDENDILSTNVFVKKPELNSEVDQTLNDEFRNYYKKALDDSEERKLRRSLDRISLRSVALTDETDEASILNTNSFTMPKVTPSFMSNVSNVSNVSNVSNVSGGNGGNVNATYMRNGANAETTRIIKEVKTYVSIDSRDRNKLVYGKPSYFKIFLGKSFYNVKSIRLASMEFPNTNAVINGNNNMIYWRNLEDIQTDTVNSLTDMYPVYNVQLRIGSYIATSLQSEIISTMNLVKRKNGVGDFHYFDVTLDISTDIVTFTSLILTQLPNNPLATTIGDGRIKVSAPAHGYKTNDTIYMLGVKTIAGIQTSVLNTSHKITVLNDNEFTIEINVKAADTVQGGGNLVNTGRVAPFQLLFGEYPKTVAQNIGYPLENSSQKLNTYIKSIENLYQVTITLQQPHQLTSAVIGNTCTINSSGTVPDISGTRVITDIVDNVTLRVSVNAAISGTVLMSGEFVYGANSVYISVIENYTVQTVLITTFTPHRYKTADIALKKTINLAGTNTIPSLDGDQLLLGVLSPTELILPSYILAKVSADSPDNVGYFAQNQPLSTHTVGISAMTITGSTFTINCVSPHELKVGESFSINNVGTIPAIKVGKVYSIPNSTTIVVDTRLTSIDQVKINQGLAYIGTGLITVKFPDHSFNSIVSITNYINAGQLLVQTLLPHNYKVGDKVRLNGTNSVPVVDGGYTVQVVPSNDTFVILHASLASPSTTGGLLYNNNFYLYGATSVGEIPVTSLNGLQFTVRDIIDKDTFTFYNNYSQATKEETDGGNNVFISSLVHGFSGIQTNTKNDLLNRSINLQGENYAFLCCPQLSTMMNTGNVKDIFARITLDQSPGNMVFSYLSNPKEFTTVPLDTLNDLEFSIVNYDGSYYEFNDLDYSFTLEIVEQIDVTNSFNVSSKRGIVIH
;
A
#
# COMPACT_ATOMS: atom_id res chain seq x y z
N MET A 1 -57.30 -26.49 -4.62
CA MET A 1 -58.64 -26.47 -5.27
C MET A 1 -58.58 -25.57 -6.52
N LYS A 2 -59.58 -25.63 -7.43
CA LYS A 2 -59.61 -24.85 -8.69
C LYS A 2 -60.35 -23.49 -8.55
N LYS A 3 -59.76 -22.42 -9.11
CA LYS A 3 -60.35 -21.28 -9.87
C LYS A 3 -59.17 -20.36 -10.27
N LYS A 4 -58.97 -19.91 -11.52
CA LYS A 4 -59.74 -18.91 -12.31
C LYS A 4 -59.86 -17.57 -11.55
N VAL A 5 -59.59 -16.40 -12.15
CA VAL A 5 -60.07 -15.89 -13.46
C VAL A 5 -58.95 -15.19 -14.29
N ARG A 6 -59.29 -14.77 -15.51
CA ARG A 6 -58.49 -14.28 -16.64
C ARG A 6 -58.78 -12.79 -16.91
N ILE A 7 -57.75 -11.99 -17.22
CA ILE A 7 -57.88 -10.70 -17.93
C ILE A 7 -57.02 -10.76 -19.22
N LYS A 8 -57.27 -9.88 -20.19
CA LYS A 8 -56.79 -9.98 -21.59
C LYS A 8 -56.53 -8.58 -22.16
N SER A 9 -55.53 -8.46 -23.05
CA SER A 9 -55.14 -7.27 -23.85
C SER A 9 -54.71 -6.04 -23.00
N THR A 10 -53.96 -5.06 -23.53
CA THR A 10 -53.52 -4.79 -24.92
C THR A 10 -52.06 -4.31 -24.91
N LEU A 11 -51.29 -4.57 -25.97
CA LEU A 11 -49.98 -3.95 -26.20
C LEU A 11 -50.06 -3.11 -27.48
N GLU A 12 -50.08 -1.80 -27.34
CA GLU A 12 -49.82 -0.85 -28.41
C GLU A 12 -48.32 -0.50 -28.42
N HIS A 13 -47.81 -0.07 -29.58
CA HIS A 13 -46.40 0.30 -29.72
C HIS A 13 -46.08 1.59 -28.94
N MET A 14 -45.13 1.52 -28.02
CA MET A 14 -44.44 2.68 -27.48
C MET A 14 -42.95 2.49 -27.72
N ASN A 15 -42.37 3.39 -28.52
CA ASN A 15 -40.97 3.32 -28.94
C ASN A 15 -40.09 3.98 -27.87
N ILE A 16 -39.38 3.18 -27.08
CA ILE A 16 -38.51 3.65 -25.98
C ILE A 16 -37.06 3.56 -26.43
N ASP A 17 -36.31 4.65 -26.23
CA ASP A 17 -34.88 4.77 -26.50
C ASP A 17 -34.07 3.92 -25.49
N GLU A 18 -32.99 3.28 -25.93
CA GLU A 18 -32.17 2.39 -25.09
C GLU A 18 -31.48 3.11 -23.91
N ASN A 19 -31.53 4.45 -23.87
CA ASN A 19 -30.92 5.27 -22.82
C ASN A 19 -31.80 5.50 -21.58
N ASP A 20 -33.10 5.15 -21.58
CA ASP A 20 -34.05 5.55 -20.51
C ASP A 20 -34.27 4.48 -19.41
N ILE A 21 -33.35 3.50 -19.27
CA ILE A 21 -33.50 2.33 -18.37
C ILE A 21 -32.52 2.37 -17.17
N LEU A 22 -32.46 3.51 -16.45
CA LEU A 22 -31.62 3.67 -15.25
C LEU A 22 -32.37 4.22 -14.03
N SER A 23 -33.54 3.66 -13.68
CA SER A 23 -34.19 3.85 -12.36
C SER A 23 -35.29 2.83 -12.00
N THR A 24 -34.95 1.55 -11.75
CA THR A 24 -35.81 0.67 -10.92
C THR A 24 -35.01 -0.26 -10.00
N ASN A 25 -35.31 -0.21 -8.69
CA ASN A 25 -34.78 -1.16 -7.72
C ASN A 25 -35.66 -2.42 -7.70
N VAL A 26 -35.35 -3.40 -8.55
CA VAL A 26 -36.00 -4.72 -8.56
C VAL A 26 -34.99 -5.80 -8.16
N PHE A 27 -35.35 -6.59 -7.16
CA PHE A 27 -34.48 -7.61 -6.57
C PHE A 27 -34.28 -8.78 -7.55
N VAL A 28 -33.09 -8.88 -8.15
CA VAL A 28 -32.73 -10.04 -8.99
C VAL A 28 -32.51 -11.26 -8.08
N LYS A 29 -33.34 -12.29 -8.24
CA LYS A 29 -33.17 -13.57 -7.55
C LYS A 29 -31.86 -14.22 -8.03
N LYS A 30 -31.00 -14.68 -7.12
CA LYS A 30 -29.76 -15.39 -7.47
C LYS A 30 -30.05 -16.55 -8.44
N PRO A 31 -29.26 -16.75 -9.51
CA PRO A 31 -29.38 -17.94 -10.33
C PRO A 31 -28.98 -19.17 -9.51
N GLU A 32 -29.82 -20.20 -9.56
CA GLU A 32 -29.52 -21.51 -8.97
C GLU A 32 -28.63 -22.27 -9.98
N LEU A 33 -27.40 -22.60 -9.58
CA LEU A 33 -26.43 -23.33 -10.41
C LEU A 33 -26.82 -24.81 -10.48
N ASN A 34 -27.42 -25.24 -11.58
CA ASN A 34 -27.53 -26.66 -11.89
C ASN A 34 -26.13 -27.28 -12.08
N SER A 35 -25.90 -28.43 -11.46
CA SER A 35 -24.61 -29.11 -11.43
C SER A 35 -24.23 -29.82 -12.74
N GLU A 36 -25.15 -29.88 -13.70
CA GLU A 36 -24.96 -30.52 -15.00
C GLU A 36 -25.28 -29.51 -16.11
N VAL A 37 -24.34 -29.30 -17.02
CA VAL A 37 -24.48 -28.40 -18.18
C VAL A 37 -25.19 -29.15 -19.29
N ASP A 38 -26.28 -28.60 -19.81
CA ASP A 38 -27.02 -29.19 -20.92
C ASP A 38 -26.11 -29.43 -22.14
N GLN A 39 -26.24 -30.62 -22.71
CA GLN A 39 -25.31 -31.12 -23.74
C GLN A 39 -25.40 -30.29 -25.03
N THR A 40 -26.59 -29.74 -25.31
CA THR A 40 -26.84 -28.83 -26.43
C THR A 40 -26.01 -27.54 -26.33
N LEU A 41 -25.95 -26.91 -25.15
CA LEU A 41 -25.14 -25.70 -24.91
C LEU A 41 -23.64 -25.98 -25.03
N ASN A 42 -23.18 -27.17 -24.59
CA ASN A 42 -21.78 -27.58 -24.69
C ASN A 42 -21.33 -27.70 -26.16
N ASP A 43 -22.18 -28.26 -27.02
CA ASP A 43 -21.88 -28.39 -28.45
C ASP A 43 -22.00 -27.07 -29.23
N GLU A 44 -22.89 -26.14 -28.85
CA GLU A 44 -22.84 -24.76 -29.36
C GLU A 44 -21.53 -24.05 -28.97
N PHE A 45 -21.09 -24.18 -27.71
CA PHE A 45 -19.84 -23.58 -27.23
C PHE A 45 -18.60 -24.16 -27.94
N ARG A 46 -18.59 -25.47 -28.21
CA ARG A 46 -17.57 -26.15 -29.03
C ARG A 46 -17.57 -25.66 -30.49
N ASN A 47 -18.74 -25.47 -31.08
CA ASN A 47 -18.85 -24.97 -32.46
C ASN A 47 -18.39 -23.51 -32.57
N TYR A 48 -18.68 -22.66 -31.57
CA TYR A 48 -18.11 -21.32 -31.47
C TYR A 48 -16.58 -21.36 -31.39
N TYR A 49 -16.01 -22.19 -30.49
CA TYR A 49 -14.55 -22.30 -30.34
C TYR A 49 -13.84 -22.87 -31.56
N LYS A 50 -14.42 -23.85 -32.26
CA LYS A 50 -13.89 -24.32 -33.55
C LYS A 50 -13.88 -23.21 -34.58
N LYS A 51 -15.00 -22.52 -34.78
CA LYS A 51 -15.06 -21.41 -35.75
C LYS A 51 -14.07 -20.29 -35.42
N ALA A 52 -13.89 -19.94 -34.14
CA ALA A 52 -12.90 -18.96 -33.71
C ALA A 52 -11.45 -19.42 -33.94
N LEU A 53 -11.19 -20.74 -33.90
CA LEU A 53 -9.90 -21.33 -34.26
C LEU A 53 -9.69 -21.29 -35.78
N ASP A 54 -10.68 -21.71 -36.56
CA ASP A 54 -10.65 -21.71 -38.03
C ASP A 54 -10.45 -20.29 -38.59
N ASP A 55 -11.20 -19.30 -38.07
CA ASP A 55 -11.03 -17.86 -38.38
C ASP A 55 -9.61 -17.35 -38.03
N SER A 56 -8.95 -17.95 -37.04
CA SER A 56 -7.57 -17.61 -36.62
C SER A 56 -6.53 -18.26 -37.54
N GLU A 57 -6.74 -19.52 -37.92
CA GLU A 57 -5.92 -20.25 -38.89
C GLU A 57 -5.97 -19.59 -40.27
N GLU A 58 -7.16 -19.18 -40.75
CA GLU A 58 -7.28 -18.48 -42.05
C GLU A 58 -6.56 -17.13 -42.04
N ARG A 59 -6.63 -16.38 -40.94
CA ARG A 59 -5.86 -15.13 -40.76
C ARG A 59 -4.34 -15.36 -40.76
N LYS A 60 -3.85 -16.47 -40.16
CA LYS A 60 -2.44 -16.86 -40.26
C LYS A 60 -2.06 -17.22 -41.69
N LEU A 61 -2.92 -17.97 -42.39
CA LEU A 61 -2.68 -18.42 -43.76
C LEU A 61 -2.60 -17.24 -44.74
N ARG A 62 -3.55 -16.29 -44.68
CA ARG A 62 -3.50 -15.03 -45.46
C ARG A 62 -2.19 -14.26 -45.20
N ARG A 63 -1.82 -14.04 -43.93
CA ARG A 63 -0.54 -13.42 -43.52
C ARG A 63 0.73 -14.20 -43.91
N SER A 64 0.59 -15.46 -44.33
CA SER A 64 1.70 -16.25 -44.90
C SER A 64 1.80 -16.04 -46.42
N LEU A 65 0.67 -16.01 -47.12
CA LEU A 65 0.57 -15.76 -48.56
C LEU A 65 1.06 -14.34 -48.92
N ASP A 66 0.67 -13.32 -48.14
CA ASP A 66 1.14 -11.94 -48.33
C ASP A 66 2.68 -11.84 -48.24
N ARG A 67 3.29 -12.59 -47.32
CA ARG A 67 4.75 -12.65 -47.15
C ARG A 67 5.47 -13.52 -48.18
N ILE A 68 4.76 -14.37 -48.91
CA ILE A 68 5.30 -15.10 -50.07
C ILE A 68 5.23 -14.22 -51.32
N SER A 69 4.13 -13.49 -51.51
CA SER A 69 3.94 -12.52 -52.60
C SER A 69 5.02 -11.42 -52.60
N LEU A 70 5.34 -10.89 -51.41
CA LEU A 70 6.43 -9.91 -51.23
C LEU A 70 7.85 -10.48 -51.45
N ARG A 71 8.01 -11.80 -51.60
CA ARG A 71 9.31 -12.48 -51.73
C ARG A 71 9.68 -12.89 -53.15
N SER A 72 8.78 -12.72 -54.13
CA SER A 72 9.00 -13.07 -55.53
C SER A 72 9.35 -11.89 -56.45
N VAL A 73 9.59 -10.68 -55.90
CA VAL A 73 9.79 -9.45 -56.67
C VAL A 73 11.16 -8.79 -56.40
N ALA A 74 12.00 -9.37 -55.54
CA ALA A 74 13.34 -8.86 -55.26
C ALA A 74 14.36 -9.98 -55.05
N LEU A 75 15.13 -10.31 -56.10
CA LEU A 75 16.53 -10.79 -56.04
C LEU A 75 17.09 -11.02 -57.46
N THR A 76 17.80 -10.03 -57.99
CA THR A 76 18.94 -10.16 -58.94
C THR A 76 19.62 -8.80 -59.02
N ASP A 77 20.49 -8.51 -58.05
CA ASP A 77 21.35 -7.32 -58.08
C ASP A 77 22.61 -7.62 -58.91
N GLU A 78 22.60 -7.34 -60.21
CA GLU A 78 23.83 -7.20 -61.01
C GLU A 78 23.76 -6.02 -62.00
N THR A 79 24.87 -5.27 -62.04
CA THR A 79 25.31 -4.31 -63.09
C THR A 79 24.65 -2.93 -63.26
N ASP A 80 25.55 -1.94 -63.38
CA ASP A 80 25.53 -0.73 -64.22
C ASP A 80 24.77 0.55 -63.79
N GLU A 81 25.44 1.33 -62.94
CA GLU A 81 25.89 2.74 -63.15
C GLU A 81 25.26 3.60 -64.29
N ALA A 82 23.93 3.72 -64.41
CA ALA A 82 23.32 4.51 -65.49
C ALA A 82 22.10 5.38 -65.15
N SER A 83 21.93 5.89 -63.91
CA SER A 83 20.81 6.82 -63.62
C SER A 83 20.99 7.83 -62.46
N ILE A 84 22.19 8.43 -62.31
CA ILE A 84 22.37 9.63 -61.47
C ILE A 84 22.62 10.86 -62.36
N LEU A 85 21.55 11.44 -62.91
CA LEU A 85 21.57 12.77 -63.53
C LEU A 85 20.40 13.64 -63.05
N ASN A 86 20.64 14.34 -61.95
CA ASN A 86 19.85 15.50 -61.55
C ASN A 86 20.18 16.69 -62.48
N THR A 87 19.23 17.14 -63.30
CA THR A 87 19.41 18.29 -64.19
C THR A 87 18.34 19.36 -64.03
N ASN A 88 18.24 19.95 -62.84
CA ASN A 88 17.72 21.31 -62.68
C ASN A 88 18.88 22.34 -62.73
N SER A 89 19.50 22.46 -63.92
CA SER A 89 20.47 23.54 -64.21
C SER A 89 19.74 24.76 -64.80
N PHE A 90 20.21 25.97 -64.50
CA PHE A 90 19.45 27.20 -64.73
C PHE A 90 20.27 28.28 -65.44
N THR A 91 19.98 28.55 -66.72
CA THR A 91 20.64 29.60 -67.52
C THR A 91 19.67 30.35 -68.44
N MET A 92 19.81 31.67 -68.51
CA MET A 92 19.01 32.59 -69.33
C MET A 92 19.37 32.54 -70.84
N PRO A 93 18.48 32.96 -71.76
CA PRO A 93 18.63 32.75 -73.20
C PRO A 93 19.41 33.87 -73.94
N LYS A 94 20.05 33.51 -75.08
CA LYS A 94 20.46 34.49 -76.11
C LYS A 94 20.59 33.91 -77.54
N VAL A 95 19.52 34.12 -78.33
CA VAL A 95 19.53 34.67 -79.71
C VAL A 95 20.43 34.02 -80.80
N THR A 96 19.81 33.11 -81.60
CA THR A 96 19.98 32.87 -83.08
C THR A 96 21.37 32.47 -83.66
N PRO A 97 21.50 32.06 -84.96
CA PRO A 97 20.51 31.83 -86.03
C PRO A 97 20.60 30.45 -86.77
N SER A 98 19.70 30.25 -87.76
CA SER A 98 19.89 29.42 -88.99
C SER A 98 19.89 27.87 -88.86
N PHE A 99 19.54 27.05 -89.87
CA PHE A 99 18.81 27.24 -91.16
C PHE A 99 18.26 25.86 -91.64
N MET A 100 17.22 25.86 -92.50
CA MET A 100 16.88 24.85 -93.53
C MET A 100 16.75 23.32 -93.23
N SER A 101 15.59 22.78 -93.71
CA SER A 101 15.47 21.55 -94.56
C SER A 101 15.45 20.15 -93.87
N ASN A 102 14.90 19.05 -94.46
CA ASN A 102 14.13 18.91 -95.72
C ASN A 102 13.30 17.60 -95.82
N VAL A 103 12.15 17.67 -96.53
CA VAL A 103 11.64 16.72 -97.57
C VAL A 103 11.25 15.24 -97.26
N SER A 104 10.21 14.76 -97.98
CA SER A 104 9.85 13.34 -98.31
C SER A 104 9.23 12.47 -97.19
N ASN A 105 8.39 11.44 -97.42
CA ASN A 105 7.68 10.86 -98.60
C ASN A 105 6.57 9.91 -98.07
N VAL A 106 5.56 9.37 -98.80
CA VAL A 106 4.85 9.66 -100.08
C VAL A 106 3.63 8.70 -100.19
N SER A 107 2.72 8.90 -101.17
CA SER A 107 1.66 7.96 -101.62
C SER A 107 0.43 7.78 -100.67
N ASN A 108 -0.78 7.39 -101.10
CA ASN A 108 -1.32 7.10 -102.45
C ASN A 108 -2.87 7.14 -102.49
N VAL A 109 -3.50 7.56 -103.62
CA VAL A 109 -4.78 7.03 -104.21
C VAL A 109 -6.10 7.19 -103.37
N SER A 110 -7.32 7.47 -103.86
CA SER A 110 -7.97 7.45 -105.20
C SER A 110 -9.19 8.41 -105.32
N ASN A 111 -9.43 8.93 -106.53
CA ASN A 111 -10.72 9.15 -107.26
C ASN A 111 -12.01 9.65 -106.52
N VAL A 112 -12.55 10.83 -106.89
CA VAL A 112 -13.68 11.07 -107.86
C VAL A 112 -14.99 11.44 -107.10
N SER A 113 -15.89 12.36 -107.50
CA SER A 113 -16.18 13.09 -108.78
C SER A 113 -16.80 14.50 -108.57
N ASN A 114 -16.55 15.45 -109.50
CA ASN A 114 -17.45 16.54 -109.98
C ASN A 114 -17.98 17.60 -108.96
N VAL A 115 -18.52 18.79 -109.27
CA VAL A 115 -18.55 19.82 -110.37
C VAL A 115 -19.25 21.05 -109.72
N SER A 116 -19.04 22.34 -110.03
CA SER A 116 -18.20 23.10 -110.98
C SER A 116 -17.11 23.90 -110.20
N GLY A 117 -16.50 25.05 -110.56
CA GLY A 117 -16.56 25.96 -111.72
C GLY A 117 -17.39 27.25 -111.52
N GLY A 118 -16.74 28.40 -111.28
CA GLY A 118 -17.39 29.71 -111.08
C GLY A 118 -16.40 30.87 -110.87
N ASN A 119 -16.34 31.80 -111.82
CA ASN A 119 -15.35 32.89 -111.93
C ASN A 119 -15.65 34.14 -111.07
N GLY A 120 -14.70 34.56 -110.22
CA GLY A 120 -14.30 35.96 -110.00
C GLY A 120 -15.23 36.94 -109.26
N GLY A 121 -14.63 38.04 -108.76
CA GLY A 121 -15.35 39.26 -108.34
C GLY A 121 -15.23 39.64 -106.85
N ASN A 122 -14.67 40.82 -106.57
CA ASN A 122 -14.69 41.44 -105.22
C ASN A 122 -16.08 41.95 -104.84
N VAL A 123 -16.44 41.88 -103.55
CA VAL A 123 -17.15 42.94 -102.83
C VAL A 123 -16.86 42.89 -101.32
N ASN A 124 -16.86 44.06 -100.66
CA ASN A 124 -16.85 44.20 -99.20
C ASN A 124 -18.23 43.73 -98.64
N ALA A 125 -18.41 43.28 -97.40
CA ALA A 125 -18.00 43.93 -96.14
C ALA A 125 -18.39 43.09 -94.89
N THR A 126 -17.99 43.59 -93.70
CA THR A 126 -18.66 43.41 -92.39
C THR A 126 -18.65 42.02 -91.72
N TYR A 127 -17.69 41.83 -90.80
CA TYR A 127 -17.96 41.31 -89.44
C TYR A 127 -17.16 42.17 -88.45
N MET A 128 -17.81 43.00 -87.64
CA MET A 128 -18.38 42.68 -86.33
C MET A 128 -17.33 42.24 -85.30
N ARG A 129 -17.09 43.13 -84.34
CA ARG A 129 -16.14 43.01 -83.22
C ARG A 129 -16.69 42.07 -82.14
N ASN A 130 -16.07 40.91 -81.94
CA ASN A 130 -16.23 40.09 -80.74
C ASN A 130 -14.86 39.81 -80.12
N GLY A 131 -14.66 40.29 -78.89
CA GLY A 131 -13.54 39.86 -78.06
C GLY A 131 -13.99 38.74 -77.14
N ALA A 132 -13.36 37.57 -77.25
CA ALA A 132 -13.56 36.46 -76.33
C ALA A 132 -12.29 36.27 -75.50
N ASN A 133 -12.35 36.62 -74.20
CA ASN A 133 -11.30 36.25 -73.27
C ASN A 133 -11.35 34.73 -73.09
N ALA A 134 -10.25 34.03 -73.38
CA ALA A 134 -10.13 32.63 -73.00
C ALA A 134 -9.96 32.55 -71.47
N GLU A 135 -11.01 32.13 -70.76
CA GLU A 135 -10.96 31.99 -69.31
C GLU A 135 -9.94 30.92 -68.91
N THR A 136 -8.83 31.36 -68.31
CA THR A 136 -7.82 30.48 -67.72
C THR A 136 -8.37 29.91 -66.41
N THR A 137 -9.10 28.80 -66.54
CA THR A 137 -9.61 28.03 -65.40
C THR A 137 -8.44 27.66 -64.48
N ARG A 138 -8.49 28.24 -63.27
CA ARG A 138 -7.60 27.89 -62.16
C ARG A 138 -8.16 26.67 -61.45
N ILE A 139 -7.27 25.77 -61.04
CA ILE A 139 -7.60 24.61 -60.23
C ILE A 139 -6.68 24.59 -59.00
N ILE A 140 -7.29 24.37 -57.84
CA ILE A 140 -6.55 24.14 -56.60
C ILE A 140 -6.07 22.68 -56.62
N LYS A 141 -4.76 22.48 -56.55
CA LYS A 141 -4.13 21.16 -56.46
C LYS A 141 -3.53 20.98 -55.08
N GLU A 142 -3.84 19.87 -54.44
CA GLU A 142 -3.27 19.50 -53.15
C GLU A 142 -1.97 18.72 -53.34
N VAL A 143 -0.91 19.14 -52.64
CA VAL A 143 0.42 18.53 -52.67
C VAL A 143 0.73 17.98 -51.29
N LYS A 144 0.76 16.64 -51.19
CA LYS A 144 1.20 15.94 -49.99
C LYS A 144 2.72 15.90 -49.92
N THR A 145 3.28 16.34 -48.80
CA THR A 145 4.68 16.12 -48.43
C THR A 145 4.71 15.28 -47.16
N TYR A 146 5.61 14.30 -47.07
CA TYR A 146 5.92 13.64 -45.80
C TYR A 146 7.19 14.27 -45.22
N VAL A 147 7.16 14.63 -43.93
CA VAL A 147 8.31 15.15 -43.18
C VAL A 147 8.60 14.17 -42.06
N SER A 148 9.74 13.48 -42.14
CA SER A 148 10.28 12.73 -41.01
C SER A 148 10.93 13.70 -40.04
N ILE A 149 10.68 13.50 -38.75
CA ILE A 149 11.15 14.31 -37.63
C ILE A 149 11.81 13.34 -36.66
N ASP A 150 13.11 13.53 -36.44
CA ASP A 150 13.87 12.76 -35.47
C ASP A 150 14.33 13.65 -34.32
N SER A 151 14.12 13.20 -33.09
CA SER A 151 14.53 13.96 -31.91
C SER A 151 16.07 14.06 -31.78
N ARG A 152 16.87 13.24 -32.50
CA ARG A 152 18.32 13.41 -32.64
C ARG A 152 18.71 14.75 -33.25
N ASP A 153 17.91 15.26 -34.20
CA ASP A 153 18.18 16.47 -34.97
C ASP A 153 17.80 17.77 -34.22
N ARG A 154 17.29 17.66 -32.98
CA ARG A 154 17.08 18.81 -32.10
C ARG A 154 18.40 19.52 -31.83
N ASN A 155 18.34 20.85 -31.63
CA ASN A 155 19.50 21.60 -31.13
C ASN A 155 19.80 21.20 -29.67
N LYS A 156 20.69 20.21 -29.46
CA LYS A 156 20.99 19.62 -28.15
C LYS A 156 21.64 20.60 -27.15
N LEU A 157 22.10 21.79 -27.58
CA LEU A 157 22.58 22.87 -26.70
C LEU A 157 21.42 23.69 -26.09
N VAL A 158 20.26 23.73 -26.76
CA VAL A 158 19.05 24.43 -26.29
C VAL A 158 18.04 23.45 -25.69
N TYR A 159 17.93 22.26 -26.29
CA TYR A 159 16.99 21.21 -25.94
C TYR A 159 17.75 19.94 -25.55
N GLY A 160 18.24 19.90 -24.29
CA GLY A 160 19.06 18.79 -23.80
C GLY A 160 18.35 17.43 -23.88
N LYS A 161 17.09 17.35 -23.43
CA LYS A 161 16.26 16.15 -23.49
C LYS A 161 15.45 16.07 -24.79
N PRO A 162 15.14 14.87 -25.31
CA PRO A 162 14.24 14.69 -26.45
C PRO A 162 12.76 14.90 -26.09
N SER A 163 12.42 14.95 -24.79
CA SER A 163 11.04 15.12 -24.31
C SER A 163 10.41 16.49 -24.61
N TYR A 164 11.21 17.49 -25.01
CA TYR A 164 10.75 18.80 -25.46
C TYR A 164 11.76 19.43 -26.43
N PHE A 165 11.32 19.78 -27.64
CA PHE A 165 12.13 20.51 -28.61
C PHE A 165 11.31 21.27 -29.65
N LYS A 166 11.94 22.28 -30.26
CA LYS A 166 11.47 22.93 -31.49
C LYS A 166 12.36 22.51 -32.66
N ILE A 167 11.76 22.23 -33.82
CA ILE A 167 12.48 21.80 -35.04
C ILE A 167 11.95 22.51 -36.30
N PHE A 168 12.86 22.78 -37.23
CA PHE A 168 12.57 23.32 -38.56
C PHE A 168 12.21 22.18 -39.53
N LEU A 169 11.14 22.33 -40.31
CA LEU A 169 10.58 21.27 -41.16
C LEU A 169 11.29 21.09 -42.52
N GLY A 170 12.55 21.49 -42.62
CA GLY A 170 13.39 21.40 -43.83
C GLY A 170 13.05 22.39 -44.95
N LYS A 171 11.81 22.90 -45.02
CA LYS A 171 11.38 23.98 -45.93
C LYS A 171 10.26 24.81 -45.30
N SER A 172 10.03 26.00 -45.86
CA SER A 172 8.77 26.72 -45.71
C SER A 172 7.66 26.04 -46.51
N PHE A 173 6.57 25.68 -45.84
CA PHE A 173 5.31 25.25 -46.42
C PHE A 173 4.37 26.45 -46.54
N TYR A 174 3.52 26.45 -47.56
CA TYR A 174 2.59 27.57 -47.85
C TYR A 174 1.18 27.06 -48.10
N ASN A 175 0.18 27.85 -47.71
CA ASN A 175 -1.25 27.52 -47.84
C ASN A 175 -1.56 26.11 -47.31
N VAL A 176 -1.11 25.80 -46.09
CA VAL A 176 -1.25 24.45 -45.54
C VAL A 176 -2.71 24.19 -45.18
N LYS A 177 -3.34 23.26 -45.91
CA LYS A 177 -4.72 22.84 -45.69
C LYS A 177 -4.81 21.93 -44.46
N SER A 178 -3.94 20.94 -44.35
CA SER A 178 -3.94 20.06 -43.18
C SER A 178 -2.64 19.34 -42.90
N ILE A 179 -2.52 18.87 -41.65
CA ILE A 179 -1.35 18.21 -41.08
C ILE A 179 -1.82 17.02 -40.24
N ARG A 180 -1.24 15.83 -40.44
CA ARG A 180 -1.57 14.63 -39.65
C ARG A 180 -0.34 13.78 -39.34
N LEU A 181 -0.37 13.05 -38.24
CA LEU A 181 0.64 12.05 -37.90
C LEU A 181 0.46 10.83 -38.83
N ALA A 182 1.53 10.46 -39.54
CA ALA A 182 1.52 9.42 -40.58
C ALA A 182 2.28 8.14 -40.20
N SER A 183 3.30 8.25 -39.33
CA SER A 183 3.95 7.14 -38.64
C SER A 183 4.69 7.64 -37.40
N MET A 184 5.12 6.73 -36.53
CA MET A 184 5.89 7.02 -35.32
C MET A 184 6.72 5.80 -34.90
N GLU A 185 7.91 6.02 -34.38
CA GLU A 185 8.78 5.01 -33.77
C GLU A 185 9.20 5.50 -32.38
N PHE A 186 8.59 4.94 -31.33
CA PHE A 186 8.67 5.47 -29.98
C PHE A 186 9.18 4.40 -28.99
N PRO A 187 10.35 4.55 -28.34
CA PRO A 187 10.81 3.58 -27.35
C PRO A 187 9.96 3.69 -26.08
N ASN A 188 9.30 2.60 -25.67
CA ASN A 188 8.62 2.59 -24.36
C ASN A 188 9.68 2.44 -23.26
N THR A 189 9.87 3.48 -22.45
CA THR A 189 10.80 3.49 -21.30
C THR A 189 10.06 3.51 -19.96
N ASN A 190 8.72 3.55 -19.96
CA ASN A 190 7.90 3.69 -18.75
C ASN A 190 7.75 2.34 -18.02
N ALA A 191 8.80 2.00 -17.27
CA ALA A 191 8.89 0.78 -16.49
C ALA A 191 8.09 0.84 -15.17
N VAL A 192 7.29 -0.21 -14.93
CA VAL A 192 6.52 -0.41 -13.68
C VAL A 192 7.41 -0.34 -12.45
N ILE A 193 8.55 -1.04 -12.50
CA ILE A 193 9.64 -0.95 -11.54
C ILE A 193 10.72 -0.08 -12.17
N ASN A 194 10.98 1.07 -11.59
CA ASN A 194 11.86 2.12 -12.09
C ASN A 194 12.71 2.71 -10.95
N GLY A 195 13.54 3.70 -11.27
CA GLY A 195 14.47 4.30 -10.32
C GLY A 195 13.84 5.04 -9.12
N ASN A 196 12.51 5.03 -8.97
CA ASN A 196 11.78 5.61 -7.84
C ASN A 196 10.97 4.60 -7.01
N ASN A 197 11.00 3.29 -7.33
CA ASN A 197 10.24 2.25 -6.62
C ASN A 197 10.89 0.85 -6.72
N ASN A 198 12.21 0.76 -6.91
CA ASN A 198 12.92 -0.51 -7.12
C ASN A 198 13.74 -1.01 -5.93
N MET A 199 13.58 -0.45 -4.73
CA MET A 199 14.33 -0.89 -3.53
C MET A 199 13.49 -1.75 -2.57
N ILE A 200 14.15 -2.68 -1.88
CA ILE A 200 13.65 -3.34 -0.66
C ILE A 200 14.69 -3.12 0.44
N TYR A 201 14.25 -2.76 1.65
CA TYR A 201 15.10 -2.57 2.84
C TYR A 201 14.56 -3.41 3.99
N TRP A 202 15.45 -4.07 4.76
CA TRP A 202 15.06 -4.86 5.93
C TRP A 202 16.14 -4.91 7.02
N ARG A 203 15.74 -5.31 8.24
CA ARG A 203 16.65 -5.67 9.35
C ARG A 203 16.19 -6.95 10.04
N ASN A 204 17.13 -7.77 10.53
CA ASN A 204 16.81 -9.04 11.21
C ASN A 204 16.77 -8.86 12.74
N LEU A 205 15.95 -9.65 13.43
CA LEU A 205 15.97 -9.76 14.88
C LEU A 205 17.27 -10.45 15.37
N GLU A 206 17.79 -11.39 14.58
CA GLU A 206 19.03 -12.12 14.87
C GLU A 206 20.24 -11.20 15.10
N ASP A 207 20.36 -10.13 14.32
CA ASP A 207 21.48 -9.19 14.43
C ASP A 207 21.40 -8.39 15.75
N ILE A 208 20.19 -8.12 16.25
CA ILE A 208 19.95 -7.48 17.55
C ILE A 208 20.21 -8.46 18.70
N GLN A 209 19.70 -9.69 18.60
CA GLN A 209 19.88 -10.74 19.60
C GLN A 209 21.33 -11.23 19.77
N THR A 210 22.19 -10.96 18.78
CA THR A 210 23.61 -11.35 18.79
C THR A 210 24.57 -10.18 19.01
N ASP A 211 24.05 -8.95 19.13
CA ASP A 211 24.80 -7.69 19.02
C ASP A 211 25.73 -7.63 17.79
N THR A 212 25.24 -8.11 16.64
CA THR A 212 25.97 -8.02 15.37
C THR A 212 25.79 -6.63 14.77
N VAL A 213 26.84 -5.82 14.85
CA VAL A 213 26.84 -4.40 14.46
C VAL A 213 27.77 -4.13 13.28
N ASN A 214 27.50 -3.06 12.54
CA ASN A 214 28.38 -2.60 11.49
C ASN A 214 29.59 -1.86 12.10
N SER A 215 30.80 -2.33 11.79
CA SER A 215 32.06 -1.83 12.39
C SER A 215 32.49 -0.42 11.96
N LEU A 216 31.76 0.23 11.04
CA LEU A 216 32.02 1.61 10.62
C LEU A 216 31.02 2.61 11.21
N THR A 217 29.78 2.19 11.46
CA THR A 217 28.71 3.07 11.99
C THR A 217 28.35 2.81 13.45
N ASP A 218 28.79 1.69 14.03
CA ASP A 218 28.31 1.15 15.31
C ASP A 218 26.78 1.20 15.41
N MET A 219 26.11 0.53 14.47
CA MET A 219 24.66 0.35 14.42
C MET A 219 24.32 -1.06 13.93
N TYR A 220 23.12 -1.56 14.23
CA TYR A 220 22.63 -2.81 13.63
C TYR A 220 22.48 -2.68 12.11
N PRO A 221 22.84 -3.73 11.32
CA PRO A 221 22.82 -3.67 9.86
C PRO A 221 21.40 -3.53 9.30
N VAL A 222 21.23 -2.56 8.39
CA VAL A 222 20.09 -2.48 7.48
C VAL A 222 20.51 -3.04 6.13
N TYR A 223 19.89 -4.16 5.76
CA TYR A 223 20.09 -4.82 4.48
C TYR A 223 19.21 -4.19 3.43
N ASN A 224 19.65 -4.19 2.17
CA ASN A 224 18.86 -3.71 1.05
C ASN A 224 19.20 -4.46 -0.24
N VAL A 225 18.25 -4.45 -1.18
CA VAL A 225 18.48 -4.84 -2.57
C VAL A 225 17.83 -3.84 -3.52
N GLN A 226 18.44 -3.72 -4.69
CA GLN A 226 17.89 -3.01 -5.84
C GLN A 226 17.39 -4.02 -6.87
N LEU A 227 16.09 -3.99 -7.14
CA LEU A 227 15.44 -4.74 -8.21
C LEU A 227 15.79 -4.12 -9.57
N ARG A 228 15.90 -4.94 -10.61
CA ARG A 228 16.12 -4.47 -11.98
C ARG A 228 14.92 -3.65 -12.47
N ILE A 229 15.21 -2.56 -13.19
CA ILE A 229 14.21 -1.70 -13.80
C ILE A 229 13.56 -2.44 -14.98
N GLY A 230 12.23 -2.42 -15.04
CA GLY A 230 11.43 -3.09 -16.07
C GLY A 230 9.96 -3.20 -15.73
N SER A 231 9.18 -3.80 -16.63
CA SER A 231 7.83 -4.27 -16.33
C SER A 231 7.81 -5.78 -16.15
N TYR A 232 7.00 -6.25 -15.22
CA TYR A 232 6.99 -7.63 -14.74
C TYR A 232 5.57 -8.18 -14.72
N ILE A 233 5.43 -9.48 -14.98
CA ILE A 233 4.31 -10.27 -14.47
C ILE A 233 4.64 -10.77 -13.07
N ALA A 234 3.63 -11.09 -12.25
CA ALA A 234 3.82 -11.44 -10.84
C ALA A 234 4.87 -12.53 -10.59
N THR A 235 4.86 -13.61 -11.38
CA THR A 235 5.86 -14.70 -11.29
C THR A 235 7.29 -14.26 -11.61
N SER A 236 7.46 -13.32 -12.55
CA SER A 236 8.78 -12.75 -12.89
C SER A 236 9.28 -11.78 -11.82
N LEU A 237 8.40 -10.99 -11.21
CA LEU A 237 8.77 -10.12 -10.08
C LEU A 237 9.08 -10.95 -8.82
N GLN A 238 8.30 -12.00 -8.55
CA GLN A 238 8.57 -12.97 -7.49
C GLN A 238 9.96 -13.58 -7.65
N SER A 239 10.31 -13.99 -8.88
CA SER A 239 11.63 -14.53 -9.20
C SER A 239 12.76 -13.51 -9.02
N GLU A 240 12.53 -12.24 -9.40
CA GLU A 240 13.48 -11.14 -9.18
C GLU A 240 13.71 -10.86 -7.69
N ILE A 241 12.64 -10.76 -6.90
CA ILE A 241 12.72 -10.51 -5.46
C ILE A 241 13.44 -11.64 -4.74
N ILE A 242 13.07 -12.91 -5.00
CA ILE A 242 13.73 -14.08 -4.40
C ILE A 242 15.22 -14.12 -4.78
N SER A 243 15.53 -13.98 -6.07
CA SER A 243 16.92 -14.09 -6.53
C SER A 243 17.81 -12.93 -6.08
N THR A 244 17.28 -11.71 -5.91
CA THR A 244 18.04 -10.58 -5.38
C THR A 244 18.22 -10.66 -3.87
N MET A 245 17.16 -10.89 -3.09
CA MET A 245 17.24 -10.94 -1.62
C MET A 245 18.10 -12.11 -1.13
N ASN A 246 18.07 -13.26 -1.80
CA ASN A 246 18.83 -14.45 -1.40
C ASN A 246 20.32 -14.39 -1.83
N LEU A 247 20.76 -13.31 -2.49
CA LEU A 247 22.18 -12.99 -2.69
C LEU A 247 22.78 -12.15 -1.55
N VAL A 248 21.97 -11.70 -0.58
CA VAL A 248 22.46 -10.93 0.58
C VAL A 248 22.78 -11.87 1.74
N LYS A 249 23.95 -11.69 2.37
CA LYS A 249 24.36 -12.42 3.57
C LYS A 249 23.83 -11.83 4.87
N ARG A 250 23.47 -12.69 5.83
CA ARG A 250 23.15 -12.35 7.23
C ARG A 250 24.40 -11.89 7.99
N LYS A 251 24.21 -11.39 9.23
CA LYS A 251 25.29 -11.03 10.17
C LYS A 251 26.31 -10.06 9.57
N ASN A 252 25.81 -8.92 9.07
CA ASN A 252 26.61 -7.86 8.44
C ASN A 252 27.60 -8.39 7.38
N GLY A 253 27.18 -9.38 6.57
CA GLY A 253 27.99 -9.98 5.51
C GLY A 253 28.81 -11.21 5.90
N VAL A 254 28.88 -11.59 7.18
CA VAL A 254 29.70 -12.69 7.67
C VAL A 254 28.97 -14.04 7.65
N GLY A 255 27.65 -14.03 7.85
CA GLY A 255 26.84 -15.24 7.94
C GLY A 255 26.52 -15.91 6.60
N ASP A 256 25.59 -16.87 6.67
CA ASP A 256 24.96 -17.49 5.50
C ASP A 256 24.11 -16.49 4.70
N PHE A 257 23.78 -16.86 3.47
CA PHE A 257 22.82 -16.11 2.66
C PHE A 257 21.43 -16.15 3.30
N HIS A 258 20.66 -15.06 3.16
CA HIS A 258 19.25 -15.08 3.54
C HIS A 258 18.50 -16.10 2.67
N TYR A 259 17.55 -16.81 3.26
CA TYR A 259 16.55 -17.55 2.51
C TYR A 259 15.19 -16.90 2.69
N PHE A 260 14.78 -16.11 1.71
CA PHE A 260 13.41 -15.65 1.55
C PHE A 260 12.69 -16.55 0.54
N ASP A 261 11.54 -17.07 0.96
CA ASP A 261 10.49 -17.54 0.07
C ASP A 261 9.44 -16.42 -0.05
N VAL A 262 8.98 -16.14 -1.26
CA VAL A 262 8.08 -15.01 -1.54
C VAL A 262 6.99 -15.47 -2.49
N THR A 263 5.76 -15.10 -2.22
CA THR A 263 4.61 -15.38 -3.09
C THR A 263 3.94 -14.08 -3.53
N LEU A 264 3.61 -13.95 -4.81
CA LEU A 264 2.71 -12.91 -5.32
C LEU A 264 1.48 -13.57 -5.97
N ASP A 265 0.38 -13.68 -5.24
CA ASP A 265 -0.87 -14.23 -5.77
C ASP A 265 -1.80 -13.12 -6.30
N ILE A 266 -1.91 -13.04 -7.63
CA ILE A 266 -2.82 -12.11 -8.32
C ILE A 266 -4.30 -12.47 -8.19
N SER A 267 -4.64 -13.63 -7.61
CA SER A 267 -6.02 -14.07 -7.39
C SER A 267 -6.61 -13.50 -6.09
N THR A 268 -5.75 -13.32 -5.08
CA THR A 268 -6.08 -12.76 -3.77
C THR A 268 -5.49 -11.37 -3.53
N ASP A 269 -4.64 -10.88 -4.45
CA ASP A 269 -3.75 -9.73 -4.29
C ASP A 269 -2.75 -9.85 -3.12
N ILE A 270 -2.63 -11.02 -2.47
CA ILE A 270 -1.76 -11.19 -1.30
C ILE A 270 -0.30 -11.39 -1.74
N VAL A 271 0.58 -10.61 -1.12
CA VAL A 271 2.03 -10.75 -1.23
C VAL A 271 2.63 -11.09 0.12
N THR A 272 3.31 -12.24 0.19
CA THR A 272 3.88 -12.78 1.42
C THR A 272 5.39 -12.92 1.29
N PHE A 273 6.14 -12.49 2.31
CA PHE A 273 7.58 -12.76 2.46
C PHE A 273 7.80 -13.64 3.68
N THR A 274 8.35 -14.84 3.49
CA THR A 274 8.76 -15.76 4.56
C THR A 274 10.29 -15.82 4.61
N SER A 275 10.91 -15.39 5.71
CA SER A 275 12.36 -15.53 5.91
C SER A 275 12.66 -16.75 6.77
N LEU A 276 13.63 -17.57 6.34
CA LEU A 276 14.06 -18.78 7.01
C LEU A 276 15.57 -18.73 7.33
N ILE A 277 15.92 -19.37 8.45
CA ILE A 277 17.27 -19.89 8.72
C ILE A 277 17.22 -21.39 8.43
N LEU A 278 18.01 -21.85 7.48
CA LEU A 278 18.03 -23.26 7.06
C LEU A 278 19.04 -24.08 7.88
N THR A 279 18.78 -25.38 7.98
CA THR A 279 19.69 -26.37 8.55
C THR A 279 19.60 -27.63 7.69
N GLN A 280 20.74 -28.07 7.12
CA GLN A 280 20.77 -29.26 6.29
C GLN A 280 20.63 -30.52 7.14
N LEU A 281 19.75 -31.42 6.72
CA LEU A 281 19.53 -32.71 7.36
C LEU A 281 20.50 -33.79 6.84
N PRO A 282 20.69 -34.91 7.57
CA PRO A 282 21.43 -36.08 7.08
C PRO A 282 20.88 -36.64 5.76
N ASN A 283 21.70 -37.44 5.07
CA ASN A 283 21.28 -38.16 3.86
C ASN A 283 20.08 -39.06 4.13
N ASN A 284 19.03 -38.95 3.30
CA ASN A 284 17.77 -39.67 3.42
C ASN A 284 17.17 -39.61 4.85
N PRO A 285 16.77 -38.41 5.32
CA PRO A 285 16.39 -38.21 6.71
C PRO A 285 14.95 -38.63 7.03
N LEU A 286 14.10 -38.86 6.02
CA LEU A 286 12.70 -39.26 6.19
C LEU A 286 12.59 -40.78 6.26
N ALA A 287 11.78 -41.30 7.19
CA ALA A 287 11.37 -42.69 7.24
C ALA A 287 9.83 -42.78 7.29
N THR A 288 9.24 -43.57 6.39
CA THR A 288 7.80 -43.83 6.30
C THR A 288 7.45 -45.22 6.81
N THR A 289 6.17 -45.42 7.17
CA THR A 289 5.58 -46.74 7.44
C THR A 289 4.36 -46.93 6.55
N ILE A 290 4.25 -48.07 5.86
CA ILE A 290 3.13 -48.39 4.96
C ILE A 290 1.77 -48.20 5.65
N GLY A 291 0.87 -47.45 5.00
CA GLY A 291 -0.48 -47.17 5.48
C GLY A 291 -0.61 -46.09 6.58
N ASP A 292 0.51 -45.54 7.06
CA ASP A 292 0.56 -44.41 8.00
C ASP A 292 0.77 -43.08 7.27
N GLY A 293 0.23 -41.99 7.83
CA GLY A 293 0.47 -40.61 7.41
C GLY A 293 1.55 -39.91 8.26
N ARG A 294 2.08 -40.56 9.30
CA ARG A 294 3.21 -40.05 10.09
C ARG A 294 4.55 -40.42 9.45
N ILE A 295 5.40 -39.42 9.28
CA ILE A 295 6.76 -39.55 8.75
C ILE A 295 7.72 -39.17 9.87
N LYS A 296 8.67 -40.05 10.20
CA LYS A 296 9.76 -39.72 11.12
C LYS A 296 10.86 -39.00 10.34
N VAL A 297 11.38 -37.91 10.91
CA VAL A 297 12.44 -37.09 10.34
C VAL A 297 13.65 -37.10 11.28
N SER A 298 14.80 -37.46 10.73
CA SER A 298 16.09 -37.48 11.42
C SER A 298 16.76 -36.11 11.30
N ALA A 299 16.96 -35.43 12.42
CA ALA A 299 17.51 -34.07 12.47
C ALA A 299 18.37 -33.90 13.74
N PRO A 300 19.68 -34.17 13.69
CA PRO A 300 20.53 -34.15 14.87
C PRO A 300 20.58 -32.78 15.56
N ALA A 301 20.51 -32.78 16.90
CA ALA A 301 20.53 -31.58 17.75
C ALA A 301 19.55 -30.47 17.31
N HIS A 302 18.36 -30.82 16.78
CA HIS A 302 17.49 -29.88 16.07
C HIS A 302 16.89 -28.76 16.95
N GLY A 303 16.85 -28.93 18.28
CA GLY A 303 16.45 -27.89 19.25
C GLY A 303 15.04 -27.33 19.06
N TYR A 304 14.11 -28.11 18.53
CA TYR A 304 12.70 -27.75 18.35
C TYR A 304 11.87 -28.23 19.54
N LYS A 305 10.61 -27.78 19.64
CA LYS A 305 9.59 -28.25 20.58
C LYS A 305 8.42 -28.87 19.83
N THR A 306 7.66 -29.73 20.51
CA THR A 306 6.38 -30.23 19.99
C THR A 306 5.40 -29.07 19.78
N ASN A 307 4.68 -29.10 18.66
CA ASN A 307 3.86 -28.02 18.08
C ASN A 307 4.62 -26.87 17.39
N ASP A 308 5.96 -26.88 17.34
CA ASP A 308 6.69 -25.96 16.46
C ASP A 308 6.28 -26.19 14.99
N THR A 309 6.09 -25.09 14.24
CA THR A 309 5.97 -25.13 12.77
C THR A 309 7.35 -24.99 12.16
N ILE A 310 7.81 -26.01 11.45
CA ILE A 310 9.04 -25.97 10.64
C ILE A 310 8.69 -25.90 9.15
N TYR A 311 9.64 -25.51 8.32
CA TYR A 311 9.56 -25.67 6.86
C TYR A 311 10.46 -26.83 6.43
N MET A 312 10.00 -27.66 5.50
CA MET A 312 10.79 -28.73 4.89
C MET A 312 11.12 -28.33 3.44
N LEU A 313 12.38 -28.47 3.02
CA LEU A 313 12.86 -28.06 1.70
C LEU A 313 13.82 -29.10 1.10
N GLY A 314 13.89 -29.21 -0.22
CA GLY A 314 14.77 -30.14 -0.93
C GLY A 314 14.35 -31.63 -0.85
N VAL A 315 13.19 -31.94 -0.29
CA VAL A 315 12.66 -33.30 -0.13
C VAL A 315 12.23 -33.87 -1.47
N LYS A 316 12.70 -35.07 -1.79
CA LYS A 316 12.28 -35.88 -2.95
C LYS A 316 11.10 -36.78 -2.61
N THR A 317 10.27 -37.09 -3.62
CA THR A 317 9.16 -38.05 -3.53
C THR A 317 9.60 -39.36 -2.87
N ILE A 318 8.83 -39.84 -1.89
CA ILE A 318 9.10 -41.03 -1.09
C ILE A 318 7.78 -41.78 -0.85
N ALA A 319 7.78 -43.12 -0.99
CA ALA A 319 6.61 -43.97 -0.73
C ALA A 319 5.29 -43.47 -1.37
N GLY A 320 5.35 -42.97 -2.62
CA GLY A 320 4.23 -42.37 -3.36
C GLY A 320 3.87 -40.93 -2.98
N ILE A 321 4.34 -40.41 -1.84
CA ILE A 321 4.06 -39.06 -1.34
C ILE A 321 4.87 -38.04 -2.15
N GLN A 322 4.18 -37.06 -2.74
CA GLN A 322 4.77 -36.11 -3.68
C GLN A 322 5.52 -34.96 -3.00
N THR A 323 6.49 -34.39 -3.72
CA THR A 323 7.28 -33.24 -3.26
C THR A 323 6.45 -32.03 -2.87
N SER A 324 5.29 -31.81 -3.49
CA SER A 324 4.34 -30.72 -3.16
C SER A 324 3.61 -30.89 -1.82
N VAL A 325 3.58 -32.10 -1.26
CA VAL A 325 3.05 -32.38 0.09
C VAL A 325 4.16 -32.32 1.14
N LEU A 326 5.40 -32.57 0.73
CA LEU A 326 6.56 -32.65 1.64
C LEU A 326 7.27 -31.30 1.80
N ASN A 327 7.44 -30.52 0.72
CA ASN A 327 8.18 -29.26 0.74
C ASN A 327 7.27 -28.08 1.13
N THR A 328 6.71 -28.13 2.33
CA THR A 328 5.79 -27.12 2.88
C THR A 328 6.19 -26.80 4.33
N SER A 329 5.42 -25.93 4.98
CA SER A 329 5.40 -25.90 6.45
C SER A 329 4.69 -27.14 7.01
N HIS A 330 5.15 -27.60 8.19
CA HIS A 330 4.60 -28.73 8.95
C HIS A 330 4.66 -28.44 10.44
N LYS A 331 3.64 -28.83 11.20
CA LYS A 331 3.74 -28.92 12.66
C LYS A 331 4.38 -30.23 13.06
N ILE A 332 5.27 -30.19 14.05
CA ILE A 332 6.03 -31.38 14.49
C ILE A 332 5.57 -31.91 15.86
N THR A 333 5.79 -33.21 16.08
CA THR A 333 5.91 -33.81 17.42
C THR A 333 7.34 -34.28 17.62
N VAL A 334 8.03 -33.74 18.63
CA VAL A 334 9.42 -34.11 18.94
C VAL A 334 9.45 -35.44 19.68
N LEU A 335 10.35 -36.33 19.27
CA LEU A 335 10.58 -37.64 19.91
C LEU A 335 11.78 -37.59 20.86
N ASN A 336 12.85 -36.93 20.44
CA ASN A 336 14.10 -36.70 21.17
C ASN A 336 14.90 -35.60 20.45
N ASP A 337 16.03 -35.13 21.02
CA ASP A 337 16.84 -34.03 20.47
C ASP A 337 17.34 -34.21 19.02
N ASN A 338 17.22 -35.43 18.46
CA ASN A 338 17.69 -35.79 17.12
C ASN A 338 16.57 -36.25 16.17
N GLU A 339 15.32 -36.35 16.62
CA GLU A 339 14.21 -36.90 15.83
C GLU A 339 12.85 -36.28 16.19
N PHE A 340 12.04 -36.03 15.16
CA PHE A 340 10.65 -35.63 15.29
C PHE A 340 9.77 -36.33 14.24
N THR A 341 8.45 -36.27 14.38
CA THR A 341 7.49 -36.70 13.36
C THR A 341 6.69 -35.52 12.82
N ILE A 342 6.43 -35.55 11.52
CA ILE A 342 5.36 -34.77 10.86
C ILE A 342 4.19 -35.71 10.53
N GLU A 343 2.97 -35.17 10.52
CA GLU A 343 1.76 -35.92 10.16
C GLU A 343 1.08 -35.25 8.95
N ILE A 344 0.88 -36.01 7.89
CA ILE A 344 0.32 -35.53 6.62
C ILE A 344 -0.92 -36.33 6.22
N ASN A 345 -1.83 -35.69 5.46
CA ASN A 345 -3.07 -36.31 4.97
C ASN A 345 -2.87 -37.23 3.75
N VAL A 346 -1.68 -37.83 3.61
CA VAL A 346 -1.36 -38.80 2.55
C VAL A 346 -0.62 -39.97 3.19
N LYS A 347 -1.20 -41.17 3.06
CA LYS A 347 -0.60 -42.40 3.60
C LYS A 347 0.53 -42.89 2.71
N ALA A 348 1.63 -43.32 3.32
CA ALA A 348 2.75 -43.91 2.59
C ALA A 348 2.37 -45.25 1.95
N ALA A 349 2.78 -45.47 0.70
CA ALA A 349 2.61 -46.73 -0.02
C ALA A 349 3.59 -47.82 0.45
N ASP A 350 4.72 -47.42 1.06
CA ASP A 350 5.83 -48.29 1.44
C ASP A 350 6.42 -47.89 2.81
N THR A 351 7.04 -48.86 3.49
CA THR A 351 7.93 -48.61 4.64
C THR A 351 9.36 -48.45 4.11
N VAL A 352 9.88 -47.22 4.04
CA VAL A 352 11.20 -46.95 3.44
C VAL A 352 11.88 -45.73 4.06
N GLN A 353 13.21 -45.71 4.07
CA GLN A 353 14.01 -44.53 4.40
C GLN A 353 14.46 -43.82 3.10
N GLY A 354 14.30 -42.50 3.03
CA GLY A 354 14.49 -41.72 1.81
C GLY A 354 14.36 -40.21 2.01
N GLY A 355 13.90 -39.51 0.97
CA GLY A 355 13.73 -38.05 0.96
C GLY A 355 14.90 -37.30 0.31
N GLY A 356 16.06 -37.91 0.10
CA GLY A 356 17.20 -37.33 -0.60
C GLY A 356 18.29 -36.74 0.31
N ASN A 357 19.31 -36.13 -0.30
CA ASN A 357 20.58 -35.77 0.35
C ASN A 357 20.76 -34.25 0.58
N LEU A 358 19.89 -33.43 0.01
CA LEU A 358 19.92 -31.95 0.11
C LEU A 358 18.66 -31.43 0.82
N VAL A 359 18.12 -32.25 1.73
CA VAL A 359 16.97 -31.88 2.55
C VAL A 359 17.40 -30.85 3.59
N ASN A 360 16.61 -29.81 3.76
CA ASN A 360 16.81 -28.78 4.78
C ASN A 360 15.54 -28.61 5.61
N THR A 361 15.71 -28.32 6.90
CA THR A 361 14.66 -27.74 7.72
C THR A 361 14.85 -26.23 7.81
N GLY A 362 13.76 -25.48 7.71
CA GLY A 362 13.73 -24.03 7.88
C GLY A 362 13.09 -23.63 9.20
N ARG A 363 13.82 -22.85 10.00
CA ARG A 363 13.31 -22.08 11.14
C ARG A 363 12.83 -20.73 10.64
N VAL A 364 11.62 -20.31 11.04
CA VAL A 364 11.12 -18.95 10.81
C VAL A 364 12.08 -17.94 11.44
N ALA A 365 12.55 -16.97 10.66
CA ALA A 365 13.61 -16.04 11.04
C ALA A 365 13.08 -14.59 11.07
N PRO A 366 12.79 -14.00 12.25
CA PRO A 366 12.10 -12.71 12.31
C PRO A 366 12.89 -11.55 11.72
N PHE A 367 12.22 -10.74 10.91
CA PHE A 367 12.75 -9.55 10.24
C PHE A 367 11.70 -8.43 10.22
N GLN A 368 12.12 -7.23 9.82
CA GLN A 368 11.24 -6.10 9.51
C GLN A 368 11.51 -5.60 8.10
N LEU A 369 10.47 -5.38 7.31
CA LEU A 369 10.50 -4.53 6.12
C LEU A 369 10.49 -3.07 6.56
N LEU A 370 11.33 -2.23 5.95
CA LEU A 370 11.52 -0.83 6.35
C LEU A 370 10.92 0.14 5.32
N PHE A 371 9.71 -0.16 4.84
CA PHE A 371 9.05 0.56 3.75
C PHE A 371 8.51 1.95 4.12
N GLY A 372 8.50 2.32 5.41
CA GLY A 372 8.18 3.67 5.86
C GLY A 372 9.41 4.52 6.24
N GLU A 373 10.59 3.89 6.37
CA GLU A 373 11.84 4.53 6.82
C GLU A 373 12.73 4.97 5.65
N TYR A 374 12.71 4.23 4.53
CA TYR A 374 13.57 4.48 3.37
C TYR A 374 12.78 4.85 2.11
N PRO A 375 13.33 5.75 1.24
CA PRO A 375 12.69 6.11 -0.01
C PRO A 375 12.88 5.04 -1.09
N LYS A 376 12.12 5.19 -2.18
CA LYS A 376 12.19 4.39 -3.42
C LYS A 376 11.80 2.92 -3.29
N THR A 377 10.93 2.61 -2.34
CA THR A 377 10.54 1.23 -2.02
C THR A 377 9.51 0.66 -2.99
N VAL A 378 9.63 -0.62 -3.33
CA VAL A 378 8.68 -1.36 -4.19
C VAL A 378 7.30 -1.57 -3.55
N ALA A 379 7.18 -1.33 -2.24
CA ALA A 379 6.00 -1.58 -1.41
C ALA A 379 4.65 -1.36 -2.11
N GLN A 380 4.44 -0.18 -2.69
CA GLN A 380 3.17 0.21 -3.31
C GLN A 380 2.80 -0.59 -4.57
N ASN A 381 3.78 -1.15 -5.29
CA ASN A 381 3.53 -2.03 -6.44
C ASN A 381 3.12 -3.44 -6.01
N ILE A 382 3.64 -3.91 -4.87
CA ILE A 382 3.36 -5.23 -4.29
C ILE A 382 2.29 -5.19 -3.19
N GLY A 383 1.44 -4.18 -3.19
CA GLY A 383 0.29 -4.05 -2.29
C GLY A 383 0.59 -3.54 -0.88
N TYR A 384 1.86 -3.47 -0.45
CA TYR A 384 2.24 -3.02 0.89
C TYR A 384 1.99 -1.51 1.10
N PRO A 385 1.67 -1.09 2.33
CA PRO A 385 1.67 0.32 2.71
C PRO A 385 3.10 0.88 2.80
N LEU A 386 3.25 2.20 2.82
CA LEU A 386 4.53 2.88 3.11
C LEU A 386 4.75 2.95 4.64
N GLU A 387 4.82 1.78 5.27
CA GLU A 387 4.98 1.61 6.70
C GLU A 387 6.07 0.56 6.97
N ASN A 388 6.77 0.68 8.11
CA ASN A 388 7.62 -0.40 8.58
C ASN A 388 6.79 -1.56 9.13
N SER A 389 7.31 -2.78 9.03
CA SER A 389 6.76 -3.95 9.74
C SER A 389 6.58 -3.62 11.23
N SER A 390 5.35 -3.76 11.70
CA SER A 390 4.88 -3.20 12.96
C SER A 390 3.94 -4.16 13.69
N GLN A 391 4.00 -4.13 15.02
CA GLN A 391 3.20 -4.95 15.93
C GLN A 391 1.95 -4.17 16.35
N LYS A 392 0.78 -4.82 16.42
CA LYS A 392 -0.45 -4.19 16.93
C LYS A 392 -0.39 -4.00 18.44
N LEU A 393 -0.89 -2.88 18.94
CA LEU A 393 -1.10 -2.69 20.38
C LEU A 393 -2.32 -3.51 20.81
N ASN A 394 -2.07 -4.57 21.58
CA ASN A 394 -3.08 -5.55 21.99
C ASN A 394 -3.32 -5.51 23.51
N THR A 395 -4.54 -5.87 23.94
CA THR A 395 -4.87 -6.24 25.32
C THR A 395 -4.85 -7.76 25.43
N TYR A 396 -4.09 -8.30 26.38
CA TYR A 396 -3.95 -9.74 26.57
C TYR A 396 -4.99 -10.31 27.54
N ILE A 397 -5.62 -11.41 27.14
CA ILE A 397 -6.61 -12.12 27.97
C ILE A 397 -5.86 -12.98 28.99
N LYS A 398 -6.26 -12.86 30.27
CA LYS A 398 -5.78 -13.67 31.37
C LYS A 398 -6.64 -14.92 31.58
N SER A 399 -7.95 -14.80 31.44
CA SER A 399 -8.89 -15.93 31.54
C SER A 399 -10.20 -15.69 30.80
N ILE A 400 -10.83 -16.80 30.38
CA ILE A 400 -12.18 -16.85 29.83
C ILE A 400 -12.94 -17.93 30.60
N GLU A 401 -14.10 -17.58 31.17
CA GLU A 401 -14.99 -18.52 31.86
C GLU A 401 -16.47 -18.22 31.61
N ASN A 402 -17.33 -19.25 31.71
CA ASN A 402 -18.78 -19.06 31.58
C ASN A 402 -19.32 -18.22 32.74
N LEU A 403 -20.05 -17.17 32.43
CA LEU A 403 -20.76 -16.33 33.40
C LEU A 403 -22.26 -16.68 33.34
N TYR A 404 -22.80 -17.12 34.46
CA TYR A 404 -24.25 -17.27 34.61
C TYR A 404 -24.82 -15.97 35.19
N GLN A 405 -25.92 -15.50 34.61
CA GLN A 405 -26.61 -14.29 35.05
C GLN A 405 -28.10 -14.58 35.27
N VAL A 406 -28.69 -13.92 36.25
CA VAL A 406 -30.15 -13.85 36.42
C VAL A 406 -30.63 -12.42 36.27
N THR A 407 -31.80 -12.25 35.66
CA THR A 407 -32.57 -11.01 35.66
C THR A 407 -33.40 -10.96 36.93
N ILE A 408 -33.37 -9.82 37.62
CA ILE A 408 -34.16 -9.54 38.81
C ILE A 408 -35.01 -8.31 38.54
N THR A 409 -36.33 -8.47 38.59
CA THR A 409 -37.29 -7.35 38.54
C THR A 409 -37.82 -7.11 39.94
N LEU A 410 -37.78 -5.86 40.38
CA LEU A 410 -38.16 -5.42 41.72
C LEU A 410 -39.59 -4.88 41.76
N GLN A 411 -40.17 -4.81 42.95
CA GLN A 411 -41.52 -4.26 43.16
C GLN A 411 -41.56 -2.73 43.18
N GLN A 412 -40.41 -2.06 43.36
CA GLN A 412 -40.25 -0.60 43.40
C GLN A 412 -38.90 -0.18 42.77
N PRO A 413 -38.76 1.09 42.32
CA PRO A 413 -37.52 1.53 41.67
C PRO A 413 -36.29 1.51 42.59
N HIS A 414 -35.19 0.91 42.12
CA HIS A 414 -33.95 0.74 42.90
C HIS A 414 -33.12 2.02 43.07
N GLN A 415 -33.37 3.05 42.26
CA GLN A 415 -32.63 4.33 42.22
C GLN A 415 -31.12 4.22 41.88
N LEU A 416 -30.58 3.01 41.72
CA LEU A 416 -29.25 2.73 41.19
C LEU A 416 -29.08 3.23 39.74
N THR A 417 -27.84 3.52 39.37
CA THR A 417 -27.39 3.88 38.02
C THR A 417 -26.30 2.92 37.55
N SER A 418 -25.89 3.01 36.27
CA SER A 418 -24.81 2.17 35.71
C SER A 418 -23.44 2.32 36.41
N ALA A 419 -23.28 3.30 37.30
CA ALA A 419 -22.10 3.47 38.15
C ALA A 419 -21.97 2.41 39.28
N VAL A 420 -22.95 1.51 39.44
CA VAL A 420 -22.86 0.37 40.39
C VAL A 420 -22.62 -0.99 39.72
N ILE A 421 -22.47 -1.03 38.40
CA ILE A 421 -22.06 -2.26 37.70
C ILE A 421 -20.64 -2.62 38.15
N GLY A 422 -20.40 -3.89 38.44
CA GLY A 422 -19.18 -4.39 39.09
C GLY A 422 -19.22 -4.40 40.62
N ASN A 423 -20.12 -3.64 41.26
CA ASN A 423 -20.24 -3.63 42.71
C ASN A 423 -21.07 -4.82 43.23
N THR A 424 -20.84 -5.18 44.50
CA THR A 424 -21.58 -6.24 45.19
C THR A 424 -22.93 -5.76 45.74
N CYS A 425 -23.98 -6.54 45.51
CA CYS A 425 -25.26 -6.48 46.22
C CYS A 425 -25.45 -7.73 47.09
N THR A 426 -26.49 -7.74 47.93
CA THR A 426 -26.93 -8.94 48.67
C THR A 426 -28.36 -9.29 48.29
N ILE A 427 -28.64 -10.59 48.12
CA ILE A 427 -29.99 -11.14 47.94
C ILE A 427 -30.37 -11.92 49.19
N ASN A 428 -31.49 -11.58 49.81
CA ASN A 428 -32.04 -12.31 50.95
C ASN A 428 -33.17 -13.24 50.48
N SER A 429 -33.18 -14.49 50.96
CA SER A 429 -34.30 -15.44 50.82
C SER A 429 -34.82 -15.63 49.39
N SER A 430 -33.92 -15.92 48.43
CA SER A 430 -34.21 -15.88 46.98
C SER A 430 -35.28 -16.86 46.47
N GLY A 431 -35.55 -17.94 47.19
CA GLY A 431 -36.48 -19.00 46.76
C GLY A 431 -36.04 -19.82 45.54
N THR A 432 -34.83 -19.61 45.03
CA THR A 432 -34.31 -20.28 43.82
C THR A 432 -33.64 -21.63 44.11
N VAL A 433 -33.47 -22.45 43.06
CA VAL A 433 -32.75 -23.73 43.11
C VAL A 433 -31.77 -23.81 41.94
N PRO A 434 -30.43 -23.81 42.16
CA PRO A 434 -29.74 -23.59 43.43
C PRO A 434 -30.00 -22.19 44.00
N ASP A 435 -29.88 -22.03 45.32
CA ASP A 435 -30.17 -20.77 46.01
C ASP A 435 -29.15 -19.67 45.67
N ILE A 436 -29.64 -18.55 45.14
CA ILE A 436 -28.83 -17.37 44.80
C ILE A 436 -28.69 -16.36 45.95
N SER A 437 -29.12 -16.67 47.17
CA SER A 437 -29.00 -15.79 48.34
C SER A 437 -27.54 -15.53 48.75
N GLY A 438 -27.32 -14.40 49.43
CA GLY A 438 -26.02 -13.87 49.82
C GLY A 438 -25.47 -12.85 48.82
N THR A 439 -24.16 -12.59 48.89
CA THR A 439 -23.49 -11.57 48.08
C THR A 439 -23.38 -11.99 46.62
N ARG A 440 -23.74 -11.11 45.67
CA ARG A 440 -23.63 -11.30 44.22
C ARG A 440 -23.12 -10.00 43.57
N VAL A 441 -22.52 -10.05 42.37
CA VAL A 441 -22.06 -8.85 41.65
C VAL A 441 -23.15 -8.35 40.70
N ILE A 442 -23.43 -7.04 40.71
CA ILE A 442 -24.31 -6.38 39.75
C ILE A 442 -23.61 -6.33 38.38
N THR A 443 -24.27 -6.88 37.36
CA THR A 443 -23.70 -7.06 36.02
C THR A 443 -24.36 -6.19 34.95
N ASP A 444 -25.60 -5.75 35.15
CA ASP A 444 -26.31 -4.80 34.28
C ASP A 444 -27.42 -4.07 35.05
N ILE A 445 -27.78 -2.86 34.61
CA ILE A 445 -28.94 -2.08 35.06
C ILE A 445 -29.83 -1.86 33.83
N VAL A 446 -30.90 -2.64 33.72
CA VAL A 446 -31.71 -2.76 32.50
C VAL A 446 -32.71 -1.62 32.37
N ASP A 447 -33.34 -1.25 33.49
CA ASP A 447 -34.23 -0.09 33.61
C ASP A 447 -34.15 0.50 35.03
N ASN A 448 -35.25 0.96 35.63
CA ASN A 448 -35.27 1.48 37.01
C ASN A 448 -35.80 0.49 38.07
N VAL A 449 -36.38 -0.64 37.66
CA VAL A 449 -36.85 -1.76 38.49
C VAL A 449 -36.16 -3.09 38.13
N THR A 450 -35.53 -3.20 36.96
CA THR A 450 -34.90 -4.44 36.46
C THR A 450 -33.38 -4.31 36.38
N LEU A 451 -32.67 -5.28 36.95
CA LEU A 451 -31.21 -5.39 36.95
C LEU A 451 -30.77 -6.85 36.71
N ARG A 452 -29.48 -7.08 36.40
CA ARG A 452 -28.90 -8.44 36.31
C ARG A 452 -27.77 -8.64 37.29
N VAL A 453 -27.69 -9.81 37.90
CA VAL A 453 -26.56 -10.21 38.76
C VAL A 453 -25.88 -11.48 38.28
N SER A 454 -24.59 -11.60 38.58
CA SER A 454 -23.82 -12.84 38.44
C SER A 454 -24.30 -13.91 39.43
N VAL A 455 -24.29 -15.18 39.01
CA VAL A 455 -24.58 -16.35 39.84
C VAL A 455 -23.65 -17.51 39.49
N ASN A 456 -23.55 -18.51 40.38
CA ASN A 456 -22.61 -19.64 40.22
C ASN A 456 -23.10 -20.69 39.20
N ALA A 457 -24.40 -20.74 38.93
CA ALA A 457 -25.05 -21.65 38.00
C ALA A 457 -26.44 -21.09 37.62
N ALA A 458 -27.01 -21.56 36.50
CA ALA A 458 -28.39 -21.25 36.12
C ALA A 458 -29.41 -21.83 37.13
N ILE A 459 -30.52 -21.11 37.34
CA ILE A 459 -31.60 -21.50 38.26
C ILE A 459 -32.67 -22.36 37.57
N SER A 460 -33.38 -23.17 38.35
CA SER A 460 -34.38 -24.14 37.89
C SER A 460 -35.74 -23.49 37.60
N GLY A 461 -35.78 -22.62 36.59
CA GLY A 461 -36.97 -21.89 36.17
C GLY A 461 -37.14 -20.51 36.83
N THR A 462 -38.26 -19.84 36.53
CA THR A 462 -38.60 -18.51 37.04
C THR A 462 -39.25 -18.58 38.43
N VAL A 463 -38.80 -17.73 39.35
CA VAL A 463 -39.36 -17.56 40.69
C VAL A 463 -40.10 -16.22 40.78
N LEU A 464 -41.28 -16.21 41.39
CA LEU A 464 -42.14 -15.03 41.55
C LEU A 464 -42.26 -14.62 43.02
N MET A 465 -42.32 -13.32 43.29
CA MET A 465 -42.54 -12.69 44.60
C MET A 465 -41.68 -13.29 45.74
N SER A 466 -40.37 -13.45 45.51
CA SER A 466 -39.47 -14.12 46.45
C SER A 466 -38.23 -13.30 46.76
N GLY A 467 -38.02 -13.05 48.05
CA GLY A 467 -36.81 -12.42 48.57
C GLY A 467 -36.75 -10.89 48.45
N GLU A 468 -35.58 -10.38 48.77
CA GLU A 468 -35.27 -8.96 48.86
C GLU A 468 -33.88 -8.69 48.28
N PHE A 469 -33.76 -7.62 47.50
CA PHE A 469 -32.51 -7.09 46.98
C PHE A 469 -32.02 -5.97 47.88
N VAL A 470 -30.74 -6.02 48.30
CA VAL A 470 -30.12 -5.04 49.19
C VAL A 470 -28.84 -4.48 48.57
N TYR A 471 -28.72 -3.16 48.53
CA TYR A 471 -27.51 -2.45 48.11
C TYR A 471 -27.30 -1.19 48.97
N GLY A 472 -26.20 -1.16 49.73
CA GLY A 472 -25.95 -0.11 50.72
C GLY A 472 -27.05 -0.09 51.79
N ALA A 473 -27.76 1.04 51.89
CA ALA A 473 -28.93 1.19 52.76
C ALA A 473 -30.27 0.97 52.04
N ASN A 474 -30.27 0.74 50.72
CA ASN A 474 -31.49 0.51 49.95
C ASN A 474 -31.87 -0.98 50.00
N SER A 475 -33.13 -1.25 50.38
CA SER A 475 -33.70 -2.59 50.55
C SER A 475 -35.03 -2.63 49.79
N VAL A 476 -35.18 -3.56 48.83
CA VAL A 476 -36.34 -3.61 47.92
C VAL A 476 -36.81 -5.04 47.68
N TYR A 477 -38.09 -5.30 47.90
CA TYR A 477 -38.70 -6.60 47.61
C TYR A 477 -38.65 -6.95 46.12
N ILE A 478 -38.34 -8.21 45.85
CA ILE A 478 -38.23 -8.75 44.50
C ILE A 478 -39.63 -9.17 43.98
N SER A 479 -39.86 -8.93 42.70
CA SER A 479 -41.08 -9.33 41.97
C SER A 479 -40.86 -10.61 41.16
N VAL A 480 -39.73 -10.71 40.45
CA VAL A 480 -39.35 -11.85 39.59
C VAL A 480 -37.84 -12.10 39.67
N ILE A 481 -37.45 -13.38 39.67
CA ILE A 481 -36.08 -13.84 39.39
C ILE A 481 -36.14 -14.88 38.27
N GLU A 482 -35.38 -14.69 37.20
CA GLU A 482 -35.27 -15.64 36.09
C GLU A 482 -33.86 -15.67 35.48
N ASN A 483 -33.49 -16.75 34.79
CA ASN A 483 -32.22 -16.81 34.06
C ASN A 483 -32.18 -15.74 32.96
N TYR A 484 -31.03 -15.09 32.78
CA TYR A 484 -30.78 -14.36 31.55
C TYR A 484 -30.70 -15.34 30.37
N THR A 485 -31.36 -15.02 29.27
CA THR A 485 -31.58 -15.95 28.15
C THR A 485 -30.41 -16.06 27.17
N VAL A 486 -29.43 -15.17 27.28
CA VAL A 486 -28.20 -15.18 26.49
C VAL A 486 -27.10 -15.84 27.32
N GLN A 487 -26.42 -16.84 26.76
CA GLN A 487 -25.22 -17.40 27.37
C GLN A 487 -24.09 -16.35 27.31
N THR A 488 -23.35 -16.18 28.40
CA THR A 488 -22.26 -15.21 28.45
C THR A 488 -20.96 -15.80 28.99
N VAL A 489 -19.84 -15.20 28.58
CA VAL A 489 -18.52 -15.44 29.17
C VAL A 489 -18.01 -14.16 29.82
N LEU A 490 -17.29 -14.32 30.93
CA LEU A 490 -16.44 -13.31 31.53
C LEU A 490 -15.05 -13.40 30.89
N ILE A 491 -14.57 -12.30 30.32
CA ILE A 491 -13.19 -12.11 29.88
C ILE A 491 -12.48 -11.31 30.97
N THR A 492 -11.46 -11.90 31.59
CA THR A 492 -10.52 -11.18 32.46
C THR A 492 -9.24 -10.90 31.68
N THR A 493 -8.72 -9.68 31.75
CA THR A 493 -7.50 -9.24 31.06
C THR A 493 -6.34 -9.03 32.03
N PHE A 494 -5.10 -9.09 31.55
CA PHE A 494 -3.91 -8.76 32.35
C PHE A 494 -3.81 -7.26 32.68
N THR A 495 -4.39 -6.41 31.83
CA THR A 495 -4.18 -4.96 31.81
C THR A 495 -5.47 -4.22 31.47
N PRO A 496 -5.65 -2.94 31.86
CA PRO A 496 -6.90 -2.23 31.62
C PRO A 496 -7.30 -2.12 30.14
N HIS A 497 -8.46 -2.68 29.78
CA HIS A 497 -8.96 -2.78 28.41
C HIS A 497 -9.54 -1.46 27.84
N ARG A 498 -9.68 -0.43 28.67
CA ARG A 498 -10.17 0.94 28.35
C ARG A 498 -11.59 1.08 27.76
N TYR A 499 -12.28 0.00 27.38
CA TYR A 499 -13.74 -0.01 27.17
C TYR A 499 -14.51 0.48 28.40
N LYS A 500 -15.66 1.12 28.17
CA LYS A 500 -16.53 1.78 29.17
C LYS A 500 -17.98 1.29 29.03
N THR A 501 -18.81 1.43 30.06
CA THR A 501 -20.24 1.06 30.00
C THR A 501 -21.02 1.80 28.91
N ALA A 502 -20.59 3.01 28.53
CA ALA A 502 -21.15 3.75 27.38
C ALA A 502 -20.95 3.05 26.02
N ASP A 503 -19.92 2.21 25.87
CA ASP A 503 -19.63 1.48 24.62
C ASP A 503 -20.67 0.39 24.32
N ILE A 504 -21.35 -0.13 25.36
CA ILE A 504 -22.44 -1.11 25.25
C ILE A 504 -23.63 -0.47 24.50
N ALA A 505 -23.98 0.76 24.85
CA ALA A 505 -25.05 1.52 24.19
C ALA A 505 -24.73 1.85 22.72
N LEU A 506 -23.44 2.00 22.39
CA LEU A 506 -22.94 2.14 21.02
C LEU A 506 -22.84 0.81 20.25
N LYS A 507 -23.14 -0.33 20.90
CA LYS A 507 -23.04 -1.70 20.35
C LYS A 507 -21.65 -2.01 19.77
N LYS A 508 -20.57 -1.54 20.42
CA LYS A 508 -19.21 -1.85 19.97
C LYS A 508 -18.96 -3.36 19.95
N THR A 509 -18.29 -3.84 18.90
CA THR A 509 -17.71 -5.19 18.87
C THR A 509 -16.27 -5.19 19.41
N ILE A 510 -15.83 -6.37 19.83
CA ILE A 510 -14.46 -6.68 20.21
C ILE A 510 -14.03 -7.87 19.35
N ASN A 511 -13.06 -7.64 18.48
CA ASN A 511 -12.47 -8.68 17.66
C ASN A 511 -11.48 -9.48 18.53
N LEU A 512 -11.84 -10.72 18.87
CA LEU A 512 -10.96 -11.66 19.58
C LEU A 512 -10.10 -12.42 18.57
N ALA A 513 -8.86 -12.74 18.94
CA ALA A 513 -7.96 -13.56 18.15
C ALA A 513 -7.05 -14.45 19.02
N GLY A 514 -6.67 -15.61 18.48
CA GLY A 514 -5.76 -16.55 19.14
C GLY A 514 -6.37 -17.29 20.33
N THR A 515 -7.70 -17.35 20.43
CA THR A 515 -8.38 -17.94 21.59
C THR A 515 -8.23 -19.46 21.64
N ASN A 516 -7.70 -19.96 22.75
CA ASN A 516 -7.42 -21.39 22.96
C ASN A 516 -8.62 -22.18 23.54
N THR A 517 -9.82 -21.59 23.51
CA THR A 517 -11.06 -22.18 24.01
C THR A 517 -11.63 -23.24 23.07
N ILE A 518 -12.57 -24.05 23.59
CA ILE A 518 -13.42 -24.93 22.78
C ILE A 518 -14.89 -24.58 23.05
N PRO A 519 -15.66 -24.10 22.06
CA PRO A 519 -15.19 -23.62 20.74
C PRO A 519 -14.22 -22.42 20.87
N SER A 520 -13.45 -22.14 19.81
CA SER A 520 -12.71 -20.87 19.70
C SER A 520 -13.71 -19.71 19.63
N LEU A 521 -13.37 -18.58 20.25
CA LEU A 521 -14.18 -17.36 20.28
C LEU A 521 -13.68 -16.29 19.29
N ASP A 522 -12.73 -16.63 18.41
CA ASP A 522 -12.11 -15.71 17.46
C ASP A 522 -13.14 -15.04 16.53
N GLY A 523 -12.88 -13.79 16.18
CA GLY A 523 -13.79 -12.92 15.43
C GLY A 523 -14.54 -11.90 16.31
N ASP A 524 -15.53 -11.25 15.71
CA ASP A 524 -16.25 -10.11 16.33
C ASP A 524 -17.30 -10.56 17.34
N GLN A 525 -17.05 -10.25 18.62
CA GLN A 525 -18.00 -10.45 19.72
C GLN A 525 -18.64 -9.11 20.13
N LEU A 526 -19.96 -9.08 20.38
CA LEU A 526 -20.63 -7.87 20.88
C LEU A 526 -20.28 -7.61 22.35
N LEU A 527 -19.94 -6.38 22.72
CA LEU A 527 -19.75 -6.01 24.12
C LEU A 527 -21.11 -5.92 24.84
N LEU A 528 -21.35 -6.80 25.82
CA LEU A 528 -22.57 -6.78 26.65
C LEU A 528 -22.41 -6.10 28.00
N GLY A 529 -21.20 -6.10 28.59
CA GLY A 529 -20.98 -5.61 29.94
C GLY A 529 -19.52 -5.27 30.22
N VAL A 530 -19.31 -4.31 31.12
CA VAL A 530 -18.00 -3.90 31.64
C VAL A 530 -18.12 -3.87 33.16
N LEU A 531 -17.46 -4.79 33.86
CA LEU A 531 -17.57 -4.95 35.33
C LEU A 531 -16.48 -4.19 36.07
N SER A 532 -15.27 -4.18 35.53
CA SER A 532 -14.12 -3.45 36.07
C SER A 532 -13.24 -2.99 34.90
N PRO A 533 -12.15 -2.24 35.12
CA PRO A 533 -11.22 -1.88 34.04
C PRO A 533 -10.56 -3.07 33.34
N THR A 534 -10.67 -4.29 33.90
CA THR A 534 -10.05 -5.52 33.42
C THR A 534 -11.05 -6.64 33.09
N GLU A 535 -12.36 -6.41 33.17
CA GLU A 535 -13.39 -7.46 33.09
C GLU A 535 -14.58 -7.10 32.18
N LEU A 536 -14.79 -7.92 31.16
CA LEU A 536 -15.80 -7.74 30.11
C LEU A 536 -16.76 -8.93 30.02
N ILE A 537 -18.01 -8.67 29.65
CA ILE A 537 -19.03 -9.70 29.37
C ILE A 537 -19.29 -9.76 27.86
N LEU A 538 -19.20 -10.95 27.27
CA LEU A 538 -19.46 -11.23 25.85
C LEU A 538 -20.50 -12.36 25.67
N PRO A 539 -21.29 -12.38 24.57
CA PRO A 539 -22.35 -13.36 24.32
C PRO A 539 -21.76 -14.68 23.78
N SER A 540 -21.31 -15.56 24.67
CA SER A 540 -20.71 -16.81 24.26
C SER A 540 -20.80 -17.92 25.31
N TYR A 541 -20.30 -19.10 24.96
CA TYR A 541 -20.24 -20.28 25.82
C TYR A 541 -19.03 -21.14 25.47
N ILE A 542 -18.34 -21.65 26.50
CA ILE A 542 -17.16 -22.53 26.37
C ILE A 542 -17.35 -23.82 27.16
N LEU A 543 -16.72 -24.91 26.72
CA LEU A 543 -16.82 -26.22 27.39
C LEU A 543 -16.06 -26.27 28.72
N ALA A 544 -14.98 -25.50 28.86
CA ALA A 544 -14.16 -25.43 30.07
C ALA A 544 -13.48 -24.06 30.19
N LYS A 545 -13.22 -23.62 31.44
CA LYS A 545 -12.43 -22.41 31.74
C LYS A 545 -11.01 -22.53 31.19
N VAL A 546 -10.51 -21.44 30.62
CA VAL A 546 -9.09 -21.28 30.25
C VAL A 546 -8.49 -20.11 31.02
N SER A 547 -7.21 -20.23 31.38
CA SER A 547 -6.48 -19.19 32.12
C SER A 547 -4.97 -19.38 31.98
N ALA A 548 -4.21 -18.28 32.01
CA ALA A 548 -2.76 -18.30 32.08
C ALA A 548 -2.22 -17.23 33.04
N ASP A 549 -0.99 -17.42 33.53
CA ASP A 549 -0.28 -16.44 34.37
C ASP A 549 0.62 -15.49 33.56
N SER A 550 0.79 -15.72 32.26
CA SER A 550 1.52 -14.85 31.34
C SER A 550 0.69 -14.44 30.10
N PRO A 551 0.98 -13.30 29.47
CA PRO A 551 0.41 -12.87 28.19
C PRO A 551 0.49 -13.90 27.05
N ASP A 552 -0.21 -13.59 25.95
CA ASP A 552 -0.32 -14.36 24.69
C ASP A 552 -0.80 -15.83 24.79
N ASN A 553 -0.95 -16.40 25.99
CA ASN A 553 -1.26 -17.83 26.18
C ASN A 553 -2.77 -18.21 26.15
N VAL A 554 -3.70 -17.25 26.20
CA VAL A 554 -5.15 -17.51 26.17
C VAL A 554 -5.85 -16.90 24.95
N GLY A 555 -5.34 -15.78 24.45
CA GLY A 555 -5.90 -14.98 23.36
C GLY A 555 -5.71 -13.48 23.61
N TYR A 556 -6.06 -12.66 22.63
CA TYR A 556 -5.97 -11.20 22.72
C TYR A 556 -7.08 -10.50 21.93
N PHE A 557 -7.17 -9.18 22.12
CA PHE A 557 -7.91 -8.26 21.27
C PHE A 557 -7.15 -6.93 21.16
N ALA A 558 -7.56 -6.02 20.28
CA ALA A 558 -6.88 -4.74 20.13
C ALA A 558 -7.03 -3.84 21.38
N GLN A 559 -5.97 -3.14 21.80
CA GLN A 559 -6.06 -2.13 22.86
C GLN A 559 -6.97 -0.99 22.39
N ASN A 560 -8.15 -0.87 23.01
CA ASN A 560 -9.09 0.21 22.72
C ASN A 560 -8.52 1.53 23.23
N GLN A 561 -8.46 2.55 22.36
CA GLN A 561 -8.05 3.92 22.70
C GLN A 561 -6.69 3.99 23.47
N PRO A 562 -5.56 3.57 22.87
CA PRO A 562 -4.29 3.42 23.57
C PRO A 562 -3.55 4.74 23.83
N LEU A 563 -3.89 5.83 23.13
CA LEU A 563 -3.19 7.11 23.25
C LEU A 563 -3.94 8.05 24.21
N SER A 564 -3.22 8.69 25.12
CA SER A 564 -3.75 9.70 26.04
C SER A 564 -2.92 10.98 25.94
N THR A 565 -3.56 12.12 25.63
CA THR A 565 -2.91 13.45 25.53
C THR A 565 -2.93 14.20 26.85
N HIS A 566 -1.98 15.12 27.06
CA HIS A 566 -1.88 15.92 28.28
C HIS A 566 -1.99 17.43 28.00
N THR A 567 -2.82 18.12 28.78
CA THR A 567 -3.00 19.59 28.76
C THR A 567 -3.17 20.10 30.18
N VAL A 568 -2.62 21.28 30.51
CA VAL A 568 -2.59 21.77 31.90
C VAL A 568 -3.10 23.19 32.02
N GLY A 569 -4.05 23.42 32.93
CA GLY A 569 -4.61 24.74 33.19
C GLY A 569 -3.56 25.74 33.70
N ILE A 570 -3.67 26.99 33.26
CA ILE A 570 -2.82 28.11 33.68
C ILE A 570 -3.50 28.81 34.87
N SER A 571 -2.81 28.87 36.01
CA SER A 571 -3.28 29.55 37.22
C SER A 571 -2.85 31.03 37.28
N ALA A 572 -1.69 31.37 36.71
CA ALA A 572 -1.23 32.76 36.55
C ALA A 572 -0.15 32.88 35.47
N MET A 573 -0.01 34.06 34.86
CA MET A 573 1.14 34.42 34.01
C MET A 573 1.70 35.79 34.38
N THR A 574 3.02 35.92 34.45
CA THR A 574 3.71 37.13 34.96
C THR A 574 4.98 37.43 34.17
N ILE A 575 5.12 38.68 33.70
CA ILE A 575 6.32 39.15 32.98
C ILE A 575 7.44 39.41 33.98
N THR A 576 8.65 38.92 33.70
CA THR A 576 9.83 39.03 34.58
C THR A 576 11.04 39.52 33.78
N GLY A 577 11.07 40.83 33.49
CA GLY A 577 12.16 41.45 32.71
C GLY A 577 12.10 41.09 31.23
N SER A 578 13.03 40.23 30.77
CA SER A 578 13.04 39.69 29.40
C SER A 578 12.25 38.39 29.23
N THR A 579 11.94 37.69 30.33
CA THR A 579 11.20 36.42 30.32
C THR A 579 9.75 36.62 30.77
N PHE A 580 8.94 35.56 30.68
CA PHE A 580 7.73 35.44 31.48
C PHE A 580 7.61 34.07 32.13
N THR A 581 6.88 34.04 33.24
CA THR A 581 6.63 32.85 34.05
C THR A 581 5.17 32.44 33.88
N ILE A 582 4.92 31.15 33.70
CA ILE A 582 3.59 30.53 33.74
C ILE A 582 3.53 29.66 34.99
N ASN A 583 2.52 29.90 35.83
CA ASN A 583 2.13 28.98 36.89
C ASN A 583 0.93 28.14 36.42
N CYS A 584 0.97 26.86 36.75
CA CYS A 584 -0.01 25.86 36.36
C CYS A 584 -0.98 25.56 37.52
N VAL A 585 -2.08 24.87 37.24
CA VAL A 585 -3.03 24.37 38.28
C VAL A 585 -2.61 23.04 38.90
N SER A 586 -1.74 22.30 38.21
CA SER A 586 -1.23 20.97 38.56
C SER A 586 0.24 20.85 38.11
N PRO A 587 0.94 19.74 38.41
CA PRO A 587 2.21 19.45 37.75
C PRO A 587 2.08 19.51 36.22
N HIS A 588 3.11 20.04 35.54
CA HIS A 588 3.07 20.29 34.09
C HIS A 588 3.75 19.23 33.22
N GLU A 589 4.55 18.34 33.83
CA GLU A 589 5.32 17.23 33.24
C GLU A 589 6.26 17.54 32.05
N LEU A 590 6.25 18.77 31.53
CA LEU A 590 7.24 19.28 30.57
C LEU A 590 8.68 19.22 31.12
N LYS A 591 9.64 18.96 30.24
CA LYS A 591 11.10 19.02 30.46
C LYS A 591 11.69 20.28 29.81
N VAL A 592 12.88 20.72 30.27
CA VAL A 592 13.55 21.90 29.70
C VAL A 592 13.85 21.68 28.21
N GLY A 593 13.53 22.68 27.39
CA GLY A 593 13.67 22.62 25.95
C GLY A 593 12.47 22.05 25.18
N GLU A 594 11.43 21.54 25.84
CA GLU A 594 10.21 21.09 25.16
C GLU A 594 9.34 22.27 24.68
N SER A 595 8.63 22.05 23.57
CA SER A 595 7.77 23.06 22.92
C SER A 595 6.29 22.79 23.20
N PHE A 596 5.58 23.79 23.75
CA PHE A 596 4.19 23.70 24.19
C PHE A 596 3.34 24.83 23.60
N SER A 597 2.04 24.62 23.36
CA SER A 597 1.14 25.68 22.91
C SER A 597 0.55 26.46 24.09
N ILE A 598 0.28 27.75 23.90
CA ILE A 598 -0.40 28.62 24.88
C ILE A 598 -1.77 28.95 24.32
N ASN A 599 -2.82 28.51 25.01
CA ASN A 599 -4.17 28.55 24.50
C ASN A 599 -5.08 29.41 25.39
N ASN A 600 -6.03 30.10 24.75
CA ASN A 600 -6.95 31.05 25.38
C ASN A 600 -6.26 32.19 26.17
N VAL A 601 -5.05 32.64 25.80
CA VAL A 601 -4.41 33.82 26.41
C VAL A 601 -4.02 34.84 25.34
N GLY A 602 -4.44 36.10 25.51
CA GLY A 602 -3.97 37.22 24.70
C GLY A 602 -2.58 37.67 25.17
N THR A 603 -1.62 37.85 24.25
CA THR A 603 -0.25 38.28 24.55
C THR A 603 0.23 39.31 23.54
N ILE A 604 1.12 40.22 23.94
CA ILE A 604 1.83 41.13 23.04
C ILE A 604 3.34 40.98 23.25
N PRO A 605 4.13 40.62 22.21
CA PRO A 605 3.68 40.06 20.93
C PRO A 605 2.89 38.75 21.13
N ALA A 606 2.07 38.38 20.14
CA ALA A 606 1.21 37.21 20.24
C ALA A 606 2.02 35.90 20.15
N ILE A 607 2.04 35.13 21.24
CA ILE A 607 2.68 33.81 21.32
C ILE A 607 1.61 32.72 21.22
N LYS A 608 1.75 31.81 20.26
CA LYS A 608 0.96 30.56 20.18
C LYS A 608 1.71 29.33 20.66
N VAL A 609 3.04 29.32 20.54
CA VAL A 609 3.92 28.23 20.97
C VAL A 609 5.07 28.83 21.78
N GLY A 610 5.24 28.33 23.01
CA GLY A 610 6.39 28.60 23.88
C GLY A 610 7.36 27.43 23.90
N LYS A 611 8.57 27.67 24.43
CA LYS A 611 9.58 26.66 24.69
C LYS A 611 10.04 26.79 26.14
N VAL A 612 10.14 25.68 26.88
CA VAL A 612 10.53 25.73 28.30
C VAL A 612 11.99 26.14 28.42
N TYR A 613 12.25 27.30 29.02
CA TYR A 613 13.59 27.80 29.30
C TYR A 613 14.14 27.26 30.62
N SER A 614 13.31 27.27 31.67
CA SER A 614 13.64 26.65 32.97
C SER A 614 12.39 26.24 33.73
N ILE A 615 12.56 25.31 34.68
CA ILE A 615 11.51 24.75 35.54
C ILE A 615 11.90 25.02 37.00
N PRO A 616 11.42 26.10 37.65
CA PRO A 616 11.70 26.37 39.06
C PRO A 616 11.09 25.34 40.03
N ASN A 617 9.97 24.72 39.67
CA ASN A 617 9.31 23.64 40.39
C ASN A 617 8.28 22.95 39.46
N SER A 618 7.69 21.83 39.87
CA SER A 618 6.78 21.02 39.03
C SER A 618 5.53 21.73 38.51
N THR A 619 5.13 22.88 39.07
CA THR A 619 3.95 23.66 38.64
C THR A 619 4.30 25.01 38.01
N THR A 620 5.58 25.32 37.81
CA THR A 620 6.04 26.62 37.27
C THR A 620 7.03 26.41 36.13
N ILE A 621 6.78 27.06 34.99
CA ILE A 621 7.72 27.15 33.87
C ILE A 621 8.06 28.60 33.54
N VAL A 622 9.31 28.83 33.10
CA VAL A 622 9.78 30.12 32.58
C VAL A 622 10.01 29.99 31.08
N VAL A 623 9.70 31.05 30.33
CA VAL A 623 9.89 31.16 28.88
C VAL A 623 10.72 32.41 28.58
N ASP A 624 11.81 32.23 27.84
CA ASP A 624 12.68 33.34 27.39
C ASP A 624 12.15 33.99 26.11
N THR A 625 10.96 34.60 26.22
CA THR A 625 10.38 35.46 25.20
C THR A 625 9.88 36.75 25.84
N ARG A 626 10.32 37.90 25.33
CA ARG A 626 9.94 39.19 25.89
C ARG A 626 8.51 39.57 25.54
N LEU A 627 7.64 39.59 26.55
CA LEU A 627 6.28 40.15 26.47
C LEU A 627 6.22 41.59 26.98
N THR A 628 5.22 42.34 26.50
CA THR A 628 4.86 43.68 27.00
C THR A 628 3.49 43.71 27.68
N SER A 629 2.57 42.79 27.33
CA SER A 629 1.30 42.61 28.03
C SER A 629 0.76 41.17 27.92
N ILE A 630 -0.13 40.83 28.86
CA ILE A 630 -0.84 39.55 28.97
C ILE A 630 -2.30 39.87 29.34
N ASP A 631 -3.26 39.32 28.61
CA ASP A 631 -4.68 39.37 28.96
C ASP A 631 -5.00 38.30 30.02
N GLN A 632 -5.37 38.76 31.22
CA GLN A 632 -5.68 37.90 32.37
C GLN A 632 -7.15 37.46 32.40
N VAL A 633 -8.05 37.95 31.52
CA VAL A 633 -9.50 37.66 31.59
C VAL A 633 -9.77 36.15 31.52
N LYS A 634 -9.09 35.43 30.62
CA LYS A 634 -9.28 33.98 30.45
C LYS A 634 -8.54 33.14 31.48
N ILE A 635 -7.43 33.64 32.02
CA ILE A 635 -6.70 33.03 33.15
C ILE A 635 -7.59 33.07 34.40
N ASN A 636 -8.14 34.25 34.72
CA ASN A 636 -9.07 34.44 35.85
C ASN A 636 -10.40 33.67 35.70
N GLN A 637 -10.77 33.26 34.47
CA GLN A 637 -11.92 32.38 34.20
C GLN A 637 -11.58 30.89 34.31
N GLY A 638 -10.32 30.50 34.52
CA GLY A 638 -9.88 29.10 34.50
C GLY A 638 -9.93 28.45 33.11
N LEU A 639 -9.96 29.24 32.04
CA LEU A 639 -10.11 28.79 30.65
C LEU A 639 -8.78 28.80 29.86
N ALA A 640 -7.72 29.37 30.44
CA ALA A 640 -6.37 29.36 29.88
C ALA A 640 -5.65 28.05 30.20
N TYR A 641 -4.92 27.49 29.24
CA TYR A 641 -4.17 26.24 29.43
C TYR A 641 -2.93 26.18 28.52
N ILE A 642 -1.93 25.41 28.94
CA ILE A 642 -0.84 24.96 28.08
C ILE A 642 -1.23 23.63 27.41
N GLY A 643 -1.07 23.56 26.09
CA GLY A 643 -1.20 22.34 25.33
C GLY A 643 0.17 21.69 25.16
N THR A 644 0.32 20.41 25.50
CA THR A 644 1.64 19.75 25.48
C THR A 644 1.76 18.79 24.29
N GLY A 645 3.00 18.46 23.92
CA GLY A 645 3.28 17.33 23.04
C GLY A 645 3.34 16.00 23.80
N LEU A 646 3.14 15.98 25.11
CA LEU A 646 3.26 14.76 25.92
C LEU A 646 2.08 13.82 25.64
N ILE A 647 2.40 12.61 25.19
CA ILE A 647 1.44 11.55 24.91
C ILE A 647 1.84 10.31 25.70
N THR A 648 0.90 9.78 26.48
CA THR A 648 1.01 8.49 27.16
C THR A 648 0.44 7.40 26.26
N VAL A 649 1.19 6.32 26.07
CA VAL A 649 0.83 5.14 25.28
C VAL A 649 0.56 3.99 26.23
N LYS A 650 -0.66 3.44 26.21
CA LYS A 650 -0.95 2.14 26.82
C LYS A 650 -0.61 1.05 25.80
N PHE A 651 0.45 0.32 26.09
CA PHE A 651 0.88 -0.85 25.31
C PHE A 651 1.31 -1.94 26.29
N PRO A 652 0.43 -2.91 26.57
CA PRO A 652 0.71 -4.05 27.42
C PRO A 652 2.00 -4.81 27.06
N ASP A 653 2.79 -5.12 28.08
CA ASP A 653 4.03 -5.90 28.02
C ASP A 653 5.05 -5.43 26.97
N HIS A 654 5.15 -4.10 26.79
CA HIS A 654 5.91 -3.45 25.72
C HIS A 654 7.42 -3.72 25.71
N SER A 655 8.01 -4.36 26.71
CA SER A 655 9.43 -4.80 26.72
C SER A 655 10.52 -3.72 26.56
N PHE A 656 10.21 -2.47 26.17
CA PHE A 656 11.08 -1.31 26.35
C PHE A 656 11.50 -1.22 27.81
N ASN A 657 12.79 -0.95 28.05
CA ASN A 657 13.38 -0.90 29.38
C ASN A 657 14.48 0.17 29.42
N SER A 658 14.93 0.54 30.62
CA SER A 658 16.00 1.50 30.87
C SER A 658 16.89 1.00 32.01
N ILE A 659 18.10 1.55 32.12
CA ILE A 659 19.06 1.24 33.17
C ILE A 659 18.91 2.28 34.28
N VAL A 660 18.65 1.81 35.51
CA VAL A 660 18.51 2.67 36.70
C VAL A 660 19.77 2.72 37.55
N SER A 661 20.65 1.71 37.44
CA SER A 661 21.90 1.64 38.17
C SER A 661 22.95 0.80 37.45
N ILE A 662 24.21 1.22 37.47
CA ILE A 662 25.38 0.37 37.18
C ILE A 662 26.41 0.57 38.28
N THR A 663 26.82 -0.51 38.94
CA THR A 663 27.72 -0.50 40.10
C THR A 663 28.80 -1.57 40.01
N ASN A 664 29.88 -1.42 40.79
CA ASN A 664 30.88 -2.48 40.93
C ASN A 664 30.27 -3.72 41.62
N TYR A 665 30.48 -4.90 41.04
CA TYR A 665 30.01 -6.16 41.63
C TYR A 665 31.04 -6.76 42.61
N ILE A 666 30.67 -7.86 43.26
CA ILE A 666 31.45 -8.50 44.34
C ILE A 666 32.81 -9.01 43.83
N ASN A 667 32.89 -9.44 42.57
CA ASN A 667 34.13 -9.88 41.94
C ASN A 667 34.80 -8.71 41.19
N ALA A 668 36.13 -8.63 41.25
CA ALA A 668 36.90 -7.67 40.46
C ALA A 668 36.68 -7.90 38.95
N GLY A 669 36.53 -6.82 38.18
CA GLY A 669 36.28 -6.88 36.73
C GLY A 669 34.83 -7.22 36.34
N GLN A 670 33.88 -7.15 37.28
CA GLN A 670 32.45 -7.33 37.02
C GLN A 670 31.64 -6.12 37.48
N LEU A 671 30.63 -5.74 36.68
CA LEU A 671 29.66 -4.70 37.03
C LEU A 671 28.25 -5.30 37.10
N LEU A 672 27.49 -4.84 38.08
CA LEU A 672 26.07 -5.15 38.24
C LEU A 672 25.25 -4.04 37.58
N VAL A 673 24.45 -4.42 36.59
CA VAL A 673 23.47 -3.56 35.90
C VAL A 673 22.09 -3.86 36.46
N GLN A 674 21.32 -2.83 36.81
CA GLN A 674 19.91 -2.92 37.19
C GLN A 674 19.03 -2.19 36.17
N THR A 675 17.97 -2.86 35.73
CA THR A 675 16.97 -2.30 34.82
C THR A 675 15.72 -1.83 35.56
N LEU A 676 14.98 -0.89 34.99
CA LEU A 676 13.75 -0.35 35.59
C LEU A 676 12.64 -1.41 35.73
N LEU A 677 12.48 -2.22 34.69
CA LEU A 677 11.55 -3.34 34.64
C LEU A 677 12.29 -4.67 34.65
N PRO A 678 11.63 -5.78 35.01
CA PRO A 678 12.21 -7.12 34.84
C PRO A 678 12.65 -7.38 33.39
N HIS A 679 13.79 -8.04 33.24
CA HIS A 679 14.31 -8.55 31.97
C HIS A 679 14.17 -10.08 31.94
N ASN A 680 14.21 -10.65 30.73
CA ASN A 680 14.13 -12.10 30.51
C ASN A 680 15.50 -12.71 30.13
N TYR A 681 16.61 -12.01 30.48
CA TYR A 681 17.95 -12.41 30.09
C TYR A 681 18.44 -13.67 30.81
N LYS A 682 19.37 -14.36 30.17
CA LYS A 682 20.05 -15.57 30.63
C LYS A 682 21.56 -15.42 30.50
N VAL A 683 22.30 -16.27 31.21
CA VAL A 683 23.75 -16.34 31.08
C VAL A 683 24.12 -16.74 29.65
N GLY A 684 24.97 -15.96 29.00
CA GLY A 684 25.36 -16.09 27.59
C GLY A 684 24.64 -15.15 26.64
N ASP A 685 23.54 -14.51 27.04
CA ASP A 685 22.81 -13.55 26.18
C ASP A 685 23.66 -12.32 25.87
N LYS A 686 23.40 -11.71 24.71
CA LYS A 686 24.03 -10.45 24.28
C LYS A 686 23.17 -9.26 24.65
N VAL A 687 23.82 -8.20 25.11
CA VAL A 687 23.16 -6.96 25.53
C VAL A 687 24.05 -5.77 25.19
N ARG A 688 23.47 -4.70 24.66
CA ARG A 688 24.15 -3.43 24.41
C ARG A 688 23.64 -2.38 25.38
N LEU A 689 24.56 -1.62 25.98
CA LEU A 689 24.26 -0.49 26.85
C LEU A 689 24.55 0.82 26.09
N ASN A 690 23.77 1.87 26.36
CA ASN A 690 23.97 3.21 25.77
C ASN A 690 23.55 4.32 26.74
N GLY A 691 24.12 5.52 26.63
CA GLY A 691 23.72 6.70 27.42
C GLY A 691 24.08 6.61 28.90
N THR A 692 25.13 5.86 29.24
CA THR A 692 25.58 5.70 30.63
C THR A 692 26.40 6.90 31.11
N ASN A 693 26.18 7.33 32.35
CA ASN A 693 26.88 8.46 32.99
C ASN A 693 27.93 8.02 34.02
N SER A 694 28.35 6.75 33.94
CA SER A 694 29.43 6.19 34.75
C SER A 694 30.81 6.77 34.38
N VAL A 695 31.78 6.59 35.28
CA VAL A 695 33.19 6.91 35.02
C VAL A 695 34.05 5.66 35.25
N PRO A 696 34.70 5.10 34.21
CA PRO A 696 34.53 5.41 32.79
C PRO A 696 33.11 5.09 32.28
N VAL A 697 32.74 5.64 31.12
CA VAL A 697 31.51 5.30 30.39
C VAL A 697 31.54 3.83 29.96
N VAL A 698 30.43 3.12 30.06
CA VAL A 698 30.32 1.68 29.77
C VAL A 698 29.40 1.36 28.58
N ASP A 699 29.13 2.33 27.72
CA ASP A 699 28.39 2.12 26.48
C ASP A 699 29.09 1.10 25.57
N GLY A 700 28.31 0.21 24.93
CA GLY A 700 28.83 -0.85 24.05
C GLY A 700 28.17 -2.22 24.26
N GLY A 701 28.68 -3.21 23.55
CA GLY A 701 28.19 -4.60 23.53
C GLY A 701 28.83 -5.52 24.57
N TYR A 702 28.02 -6.27 25.30
CA TYR A 702 28.44 -7.18 26.38
C TYR A 702 27.78 -8.56 26.26
N THR A 703 28.24 -9.49 27.10
CA THR A 703 27.65 -10.82 27.28
C THR A 703 27.28 -11.00 28.76
N VAL A 704 26.03 -11.40 29.03
CA VAL A 704 25.52 -11.60 30.40
C VAL A 704 26.25 -12.76 31.07
N GLN A 705 26.89 -12.50 32.21
CA GLN A 705 27.68 -13.48 32.97
C GLN A 705 26.88 -14.18 34.07
N VAL A 706 26.03 -13.43 34.76
CA VAL A 706 25.22 -13.86 35.89
C VAL A 706 23.91 -13.07 35.86
N VAL A 707 22.82 -13.69 36.31
CA VAL A 707 21.50 -13.05 36.50
C VAL A 707 21.12 -13.23 37.97
N PRO A 708 21.43 -12.25 38.86
CA PRO A 708 21.16 -12.37 40.30
C PRO A 708 19.69 -12.22 40.68
N SER A 709 18.90 -11.50 39.88
CA SER A 709 17.46 -11.28 40.04
C SER A 709 16.80 -11.11 38.67
N ASN A 710 15.48 -10.98 38.62
CA ASN A 710 14.76 -10.69 37.37
C ASN A 710 14.98 -9.27 36.84
N ASP A 711 15.52 -8.34 37.63
CA ASP A 711 15.81 -6.95 37.27
C ASP A 711 17.30 -6.60 37.24
N THR A 712 18.20 -7.55 37.57
CA THR A 712 19.66 -7.32 37.54
C THR A 712 20.43 -8.37 36.73
N PHE A 713 21.52 -7.95 36.11
CA PHE A 713 22.47 -8.83 35.41
C PHE A 713 23.91 -8.33 35.56
N VAL A 714 24.87 -9.22 35.35
CA VAL A 714 26.30 -8.94 35.51
C VAL A 714 27.02 -8.98 34.16
N ILE A 715 27.88 -7.98 33.91
CA ILE A 715 28.76 -7.89 32.73
C ILE A 715 30.24 -7.87 33.14
N LEU A 716 31.13 -8.22 32.22
CA LEU A 716 32.58 -8.01 32.37
C LEU A 716 32.95 -6.60 31.92
N HIS A 717 33.51 -5.81 32.84
CA HIS A 717 34.07 -4.49 32.57
C HIS A 717 35.03 -4.09 33.70
N ALA A 718 35.98 -3.17 33.43
CA ALA A 718 36.83 -2.60 34.47
C ALA A 718 36.02 -1.88 35.56
N SER A 719 36.53 -1.87 36.79
CA SER A 719 35.82 -1.25 37.92
C SER A 719 35.59 0.25 37.73
N LEU A 720 34.40 0.70 38.09
CA LEU A 720 33.98 2.09 38.01
C LEU A 720 34.55 2.93 39.17
N ALA A 721 34.98 4.15 38.84
CA ALA A 721 35.24 5.23 39.79
C ALA A 721 33.96 6.01 40.16
N SER A 722 32.98 6.07 39.26
CA SER A 722 31.62 6.56 39.53
C SER A 722 30.58 5.61 38.94
N PRO A 723 29.54 5.21 39.70
CA PRO A 723 28.44 4.40 39.17
C PRO A 723 27.65 5.14 38.09
N SER A 724 26.89 4.40 37.29
CA SER A 724 25.87 4.98 36.39
C SER A 724 24.54 5.07 37.13
N THR A 725 23.80 6.16 36.93
CA THR A 725 22.39 6.35 37.31
C THR A 725 21.49 6.54 36.09
N THR A 726 22.05 6.45 34.87
CA THR A 726 21.32 6.50 33.60
C THR A 726 21.78 5.39 32.67
N GLY A 727 20.93 5.09 31.68
CA GLY A 727 21.28 4.33 30.49
C GLY A 727 20.06 3.73 29.81
N GLY A 728 20.22 3.31 28.57
CA GLY A 728 19.28 2.50 27.80
C GLY A 728 19.87 1.13 27.48
N LEU A 729 18.99 0.19 27.14
CA LEU A 729 19.36 -1.04 26.46
C LEU A 729 19.22 -0.82 24.94
N LEU A 730 20.05 -1.51 24.15
CA LEU A 730 20.20 -1.25 22.70
C LEU A 730 20.68 0.18 22.44
N TYR A 731 20.45 0.72 21.23
CA TYR A 731 20.89 2.06 20.84
C TYR A 731 19.99 3.19 21.32
N ASN A 732 18.68 2.93 21.38
CA ASN A 732 17.64 3.86 21.82
C ASN A 732 16.29 3.16 21.78
N ASN A 733 15.36 3.63 22.62
CA ASN A 733 13.95 3.25 22.55
C ASN A 733 13.22 4.13 21.49
N ASN A 734 13.74 4.16 20.26
CA ASN A 734 13.09 4.84 19.14
C ASN A 734 12.01 3.96 18.50
N PHE A 735 10.93 4.57 18.05
CA PHE A 735 9.80 3.89 17.43
C PHE A 735 9.03 4.76 16.43
N TYR A 736 8.21 4.11 15.62
CA TYR A 736 7.22 4.71 14.72
C TYR A 736 5.83 4.19 15.09
N LEU A 737 4.81 5.05 15.00
CA LEU A 737 3.40 4.65 15.11
C LEU A 737 2.73 4.59 13.73
N TYR A 738 1.73 3.73 13.61
CA TYR A 738 0.91 3.56 12.42
C TYR A 738 -0.55 3.23 12.77
N GLY A 739 -1.51 3.61 11.92
CA GLY A 739 -2.94 3.37 12.12
C GLY A 739 -3.63 4.15 13.26
N ALA A 740 -2.94 5.10 13.90
CA ALA A 740 -3.52 5.94 14.95
C ALA A 740 -4.46 7.01 14.38
N THR A 741 -5.64 7.15 14.98
CA THR A 741 -6.55 8.28 14.73
C THR A 741 -6.08 9.55 15.43
N SER A 742 -6.71 10.69 15.12
CA SER A 742 -6.47 11.94 15.84
C SER A 742 -6.89 11.85 17.31
N VAL A 743 -6.09 12.40 18.21
CA VAL A 743 -6.34 12.43 19.66
C VAL A 743 -5.90 13.77 20.24
N GLY A 744 -6.72 14.39 21.09
CA GLY A 744 -6.42 15.71 21.65
C GLY A 744 -6.34 16.83 20.59
N GLU A 745 -7.02 16.64 19.45
CA GLU A 745 -6.90 17.41 18.20
C GLU A 745 -5.54 17.34 17.49
N ILE A 746 -4.59 16.51 17.96
CA ILE A 746 -3.37 16.19 17.22
C ILE A 746 -3.76 15.43 15.93
N PRO A 747 -3.36 15.89 14.73
CA PRO A 747 -3.75 15.27 13.48
C PRO A 747 -2.96 13.98 13.21
N VAL A 748 -3.56 13.07 12.43
CA VAL A 748 -2.96 11.77 12.07
C VAL A 748 -1.59 11.90 11.36
N THR A 749 -1.35 13.01 10.67
CA THR A 749 -0.08 13.33 10.00
C THR A 749 1.04 13.74 10.97
N SER A 750 0.70 14.08 12.21
CA SER A 750 1.66 14.35 13.30
C SER A 750 1.81 13.15 14.25
N LEU A 751 1.31 11.97 13.86
CA LEU A 751 1.33 10.74 14.66
C LEU A 751 1.86 9.54 13.86
N ASN A 752 1.43 9.36 12.62
CA ASN A 752 1.72 8.16 11.84
C ASN A 752 2.94 8.34 10.93
N GLY A 753 3.80 7.33 10.86
CA GLY A 753 5.01 7.34 10.02
C GLY A 753 6.13 8.27 10.48
N LEU A 754 5.98 8.92 11.63
CA LEU A 754 7.00 9.78 12.23
C LEU A 754 7.80 9.02 13.30
N GLN A 755 9.07 9.39 13.45
CA GLN A 755 9.98 8.81 14.43
C GLN A 755 9.83 9.53 15.77
N PHE A 756 9.64 8.76 16.83
CA PHE A 756 9.61 9.21 18.22
C PHE A 756 10.61 8.44 19.07
N THR A 757 10.84 8.92 20.28
CA THR A 757 11.66 8.27 21.32
C THR A 757 10.83 8.12 22.58
N VAL A 758 10.90 6.97 23.24
CA VAL A 758 10.28 6.78 24.57
C VAL A 758 10.95 7.76 25.54
N ARG A 759 10.14 8.64 26.15
CA ARG A 759 10.61 9.75 27.01
C ARG A 759 10.70 9.35 28.48
N ASP A 760 9.71 8.61 28.95
CA ASP A 760 9.64 8.03 30.31
C ASP A 760 8.92 6.68 30.21
N ILE A 761 9.41 5.65 30.93
CA ILE A 761 8.72 4.36 31.09
C ILE A 761 8.05 4.40 32.46
N ILE A 762 6.76 4.08 32.53
CA ILE A 762 5.93 4.26 33.73
C ILE A 762 5.71 2.92 34.44
N ASP A 763 5.32 1.90 33.67
CA ASP A 763 5.18 0.51 34.10
C ASP A 763 5.46 -0.41 32.91
N LYS A 764 5.27 -1.74 33.04
CA LYS A 764 5.52 -2.70 31.95
C LYS A 764 4.56 -2.58 30.75
N ASP A 765 3.49 -1.81 30.92
CA ASP A 765 2.33 -1.71 30.02
C ASP A 765 2.09 -0.25 29.54
N THR A 766 2.96 0.68 29.93
CA THR A 766 2.72 2.13 29.79
C THR A 766 4.03 2.92 29.72
N PHE A 767 4.16 3.73 28.67
CA PHE A 767 5.27 4.67 28.50
C PHE A 767 4.76 6.01 27.94
N THR A 768 5.59 7.04 27.98
CA THR A 768 5.30 8.35 27.37
C THR A 768 6.28 8.67 26.23
N PHE A 769 5.86 9.54 25.32
CA PHE A 769 6.75 10.19 24.35
C PHE A 769 6.38 11.67 24.20
N TYR A 770 7.29 12.46 23.62
CA TYR A 770 7.00 13.86 23.29
C TYR A 770 6.84 14.05 21.78
N ASN A 771 5.68 14.54 21.38
CA ASN A 771 5.35 14.92 20.02
C ASN A 771 5.90 16.32 19.72
N ASN A 772 6.96 16.39 18.92
CA ASN A 772 7.57 17.64 18.51
C ASN A 772 6.88 18.31 17.31
N TYR A 773 5.91 17.63 16.68
CA TYR A 773 5.25 18.06 15.44
C TYR A 773 3.91 18.75 15.70
N SER A 774 3.24 18.44 16.82
CA SER A 774 1.96 19.05 17.21
C SER A 774 1.71 18.85 18.70
N GLN A 775 1.06 19.83 19.33
CA GLN A 775 0.60 19.78 20.72
C GLN A 775 -0.92 19.53 20.79
N ALA A 776 -1.38 18.91 21.87
CA ALA A 776 -2.80 18.71 22.13
C ALA A 776 -3.49 20.02 22.58
N THR A 777 -4.73 20.22 22.16
CA THR A 777 -5.62 21.31 22.63
C THR A 777 -6.59 20.86 23.73
N LYS A 778 -6.72 19.55 23.94
CA LYS A 778 -7.51 18.94 25.01
C LYS A 778 -6.86 17.67 25.53
N GLU A 779 -7.05 17.40 26.82
CA GLU A 779 -6.84 16.08 27.41
C GLU A 779 -7.91 15.12 26.91
N GLU A 780 -7.47 14.03 26.27
CA GLU A 780 -8.33 13.05 25.63
C GLU A 780 -7.66 11.67 25.69
N THR A 781 -8.45 10.60 25.67
CA THR A 781 -7.95 9.24 25.48
C THR A 781 -8.65 8.62 24.28
N ASP A 782 -7.89 8.50 23.19
CA ASP A 782 -8.35 7.94 21.91
C ASP A 782 -7.15 7.33 21.12
N GLY A 783 -6.96 7.71 19.85
CA GLY A 783 -6.04 7.05 18.93
C GLY A 783 -6.66 5.83 18.21
N GLY A 784 -7.92 5.49 18.50
CA GLY A 784 -8.64 4.38 17.87
C GLY A 784 -8.22 3.00 18.38
N ASN A 785 -8.61 1.95 17.64
CA ASN A 785 -8.42 0.54 18.05
C ASN A 785 -7.52 -0.24 17.07
N ASN A 786 -6.76 0.46 16.23
CA ASN A 786 -5.89 -0.12 15.20
C ASN A 786 -4.53 0.57 15.17
N VAL A 787 -3.96 0.83 16.36
CA VAL A 787 -2.60 1.38 16.49
C VAL A 787 -1.57 0.26 16.42
N PHE A 788 -0.50 0.50 15.66
CA PHE A 788 0.64 -0.38 15.48
C PHE A 788 1.94 0.38 15.76
N ILE A 789 2.98 -0.33 16.18
CA ILE A 789 4.30 0.22 16.53
C ILE A 789 5.43 -0.58 15.88
N SER A 790 6.44 0.14 15.37
CA SER A 790 7.68 -0.44 14.85
C SER A 790 8.87 0.15 15.59
N SER A 791 9.76 -0.69 16.13
CA SER A 791 10.96 -0.29 16.86
C SER A 791 12.07 -1.34 16.73
N LEU A 792 13.20 -1.17 17.42
CA LEU A 792 14.22 -2.22 17.57
C LEU A 792 13.77 -3.41 18.44
N VAL A 793 12.57 -3.37 19.04
CA VAL A 793 11.97 -4.48 19.81
C VAL A 793 10.58 -4.92 19.30
N HIS A 794 9.90 -4.13 18.46
CA HIS A 794 8.54 -4.42 17.97
C HIS A 794 8.42 -4.44 16.45
N GLY A 795 7.57 -5.35 15.95
CA GLY A 795 7.22 -5.47 14.53
C GLY A 795 8.04 -6.52 13.77
N PHE A 796 8.91 -7.26 14.44
CA PHE A 796 9.62 -8.39 13.87
C PHE A 796 8.67 -9.59 13.69
N SER A 797 8.55 -10.07 12.46
CA SER A 797 7.94 -11.36 12.14
C SER A 797 8.75 -12.04 11.04
N GLY A 798 8.82 -13.37 11.06
CA GLY A 798 9.45 -14.13 9.98
C GLY A 798 8.51 -14.42 8.80
N ILE A 799 7.23 -14.05 8.92
CA ILE A 799 6.25 -14.01 7.84
C ILE A 799 5.64 -12.60 7.83
N GLN A 800 5.76 -11.90 6.70
CA GLN A 800 5.19 -10.57 6.48
C GLN A 800 4.19 -10.65 5.32
N THR A 801 3.05 -9.96 5.43
CA THR A 801 2.02 -9.87 4.37
C THR A 801 1.67 -8.41 4.07
N ASN A 802 1.09 -8.16 2.89
CA ASN A 802 0.53 -6.85 2.51
C ASN A 802 -0.89 -6.60 3.07
N THR A 803 -1.36 -7.47 3.97
CA THR A 803 -2.65 -7.37 4.68
C THR A 803 -2.46 -6.85 6.09
N LYS A 804 -3.47 -6.14 6.64
CA LYS A 804 -3.41 -5.53 7.98
C LYS A 804 -4.78 -5.64 8.66
N ASN A 805 -4.87 -6.48 9.69
CA ASN A 805 -6.16 -7.02 10.21
C ASN A 805 -6.96 -7.73 9.11
N ASP A 806 -6.30 -8.62 8.37
CA ASP A 806 -6.83 -9.39 7.23
C ASP A 806 -7.40 -8.58 6.04
N LEU A 807 -7.44 -7.25 6.15
CA LEU A 807 -7.76 -6.33 5.07
C LEU A 807 -6.54 -6.08 4.19
N LEU A 808 -6.70 -6.25 2.88
CA LEU A 808 -5.72 -5.86 1.86
C LEU A 808 -5.54 -4.33 1.83
N ASN A 809 -4.30 -3.85 1.93
CA ASN A 809 -4.02 -2.41 1.86
C ASN A 809 -4.28 -1.82 0.44
N ARG A 810 -3.83 -2.51 -0.61
CA ARG A 810 -4.18 -2.24 -2.02
C ARG A 810 -3.82 -3.45 -2.89
N SER A 811 -4.47 -3.57 -4.05
CA SER A 811 -4.11 -4.55 -5.08
C SER A 811 -2.68 -4.41 -5.59
N ILE A 812 -2.12 -5.52 -6.07
CA ILE A 812 -0.82 -5.62 -6.73
C ILE A 812 -0.87 -4.81 -8.03
N ASN A 813 -0.14 -3.70 -8.11
CA ASN A 813 -0.06 -2.90 -9.32
C ASN A 813 1.26 -3.14 -10.09
N LEU A 814 1.18 -4.03 -11.08
CA LEU A 814 2.22 -4.26 -12.07
C LEU A 814 1.87 -3.72 -13.46
N GLN A 815 0.94 -2.77 -13.55
CA GLN A 815 0.63 -2.04 -14.79
C GLN A 815 1.29 -0.65 -14.75
N GLY A 816 1.96 -0.30 -15.86
CA GLY A 816 2.56 1.03 -16.06
C GLY A 816 1.57 2.00 -16.70
N GLU A 817 2.06 3.16 -17.16
CA GLU A 817 1.25 4.02 -18.01
C GLU A 817 0.92 3.31 -19.32
N ASN A 818 -0.38 3.26 -19.65
CA ASN A 818 -0.86 2.64 -20.89
C ASN A 818 -0.72 3.58 -22.12
N TYR A 819 -0.31 4.84 -21.91
CA TYR A 819 -0.18 5.83 -22.97
C TYR A 819 0.68 7.03 -22.55
N ALA A 820 1.15 7.79 -23.54
CA ALA A 820 1.73 9.13 -23.41
C ALA A 820 1.01 10.10 -24.37
N PHE A 821 1.25 11.40 -24.24
CA PHE A 821 0.75 12.42 -25.17
C PHE A 821 1.89 13.05 -25.96
N LEU A 822 1.72 13.16 -27.29
CA LEU A 822 2.46 14.06 -28.15
C LEU A 822 1.66 15.37 -28.24
N CYS A 823 2.19 16.41 -27.59
CA CYS A 823 1.62 17.75 -27.61
C CYS A 823 2.40 18.67 -28.55
N CYS A 824 1.67 19.56 -29.22
CA CYS A 824 2.18 20.54 -30.16
C CYS A 824 1.18 21.71 -30.22
N PRO A 825 1.48 22.89 -29.62
CA PRO A 825 0.54 24.01 -29.54
C PRO A 825 0.00 24.47 -30.91
N GLN A 826 0.83 24.38 -31.95
CA GLN A 826 0.44 24.73 -33.32
C GLN A 826 -0.54 23.71 -33.94
N LEU A 827 -0.49 22.44 -33.51
CA LEU A 827 -1.25 21.33 -34.09
C LEU A 827 -2.34 20.74 -33.17
N SER A 828 -2.58 21.33 -31.99
CA SER A 828 -3.60 20.87 -31.03
C SER A 828 -4.95 20.52 -31.69
N THR A 829 -5.41 19.27 -31.50
CA THR A 829 -6.65 18.71 -32.09
C THR A 829 -7.49 17.87 -31.13
N MET A 830 -6.95 17.49 -29.97
CA MET A 830 -7.63 16.60 -29.01
C MET A 830 -7.97 17.37 -27.72
N MET A 831 -9.23 17.26 -27.29
CA MET A 831 -9.66 17.72 -25.97
C MET A 831 -9.32 16.68 -24.91
N ASN A 832 -9.06 17.15 -23.68
CA ASN A 832 -8.72 16.34 -22.52
C ASN A 832 -9.46 16.88 -21.29
N THR A 833 -9.81 16.00 -20.36
CA THR A 833 -10.40 16.36 -19.05
C THR A 833 -9.33 16.55 -17.96
N GLY A 834 -8.11 16.02 -18.17
CA GLY A 834 -6.96 16.22 -17.29
C GLY A 834 -6.16 17.49 -17.59
N ASN A 835 -5.04 17.65 -16.88
CA ASN A 835 -4.21 18.87 -16.92
C ASN A 835 -3.45 19.08 -18.25
N VAL A 836 -3.21 18.01 -19.02
CA VAL A 836 -2.43 18.06 -20.27
C VAL A 836 -3.22 18.77 -21.36
N LYS A 837 -2.58 19.77 -21.99
CA LYS A 837 -3.11 20.59 -23.08
C LYS A 837 -2.34 20.34 -24.38
N ASP A 838 -2.81 20.97 -25.45
CA ASP A 838 -2.12 21.03 -26.75
C ASP A 838 -1.86 19.68 -27.43
N ILE A 839 -2.69 18.69 -27.12
CA ILE A 839 -2.54 17.31 -27.58
C ILE A 839 -2.84 17.23 -29.09
N PHE A 840 -1.86 16.73 -29.83
CA PHE A 840 -1.97 16.40 -31.26
C PHE A 840 -2.17 14.89 -31.46
N ALA A 841 -1.49 14.06 -30.66
CA ALA A 841 -1.69 12.61 -30.64
C ALA A 841 -1.56 12.01 -29.23
N ARG A 842 -2.22 10.89 -29.02
CA ARG A 842 -2.05 9.98 -27.88
C ARG A 842 -1.27 8.75 -28.35
N ILE A 843 -0.11 8.52 -27.75
CA ILE A 843 0.81 7.40 -28.00
C ILE A 843 0.34 6.23 -27.16
N THR A 844 0.00 5.09 -27.75
CA THR A 844 -0.50 3.92 -27.01
C THR A 844 0.67 3.02 -26.64
N LEU A 845 0.99 2.87 -25.35
CA LEU A 845 2.13 2.10 -24.88
C LEU A 845 1.81 0.59 -24.80
N ASP A 846 1.42 0.02 -25.95
CA ASP A 846 0.97 -1.37 -26.08
C ASP A 846 2.08 -2.43 -26.14
N GLN A 847 3.35 -2.00 -26.18
CA GLN A 847 4.52 -2.88 -26.07
C GLN A 847 5.16 -2.77 -24.68
N SER A 848 5.69 -3.86 -24.15
CA SER A 848 6.44 -3.86 -22.89
C SER A 848 7.64 -2.92 -22.94
N PRO A 849 8.00 -2.19 -21.86
CA PRO A 849 9.16 -1.32 -21.83
C PRO A 849 10.46 -2.01 -22.28
N GLY A 850 11.31 -1.25 -22.97
CA GLY A 850 12.45 -1.75 -23.74
C GLY A 850 12.14 -2.06 -25.21
N ASN A 851 10.88 -2.04 -25.64
CA ASN A 851 10.47 -2.25 -27.03
C ASN A 851 9.99 -0.95 -27.71
N MET A 852 10.01 -0.96 -29.05
CA MET A 852 9.49 0.13 -29.87
C MET A 852 7.97 0.04 -30.05
N VAL A 853 7.28 1.12 -29.72
CA VAL A 853 5.86 1.38 -29.96
C VAL A 853 5.68 2.12 -31.28
N PHE A 854 4.73 1.65 -32.08
CA PHE A 854 4.33 2.26 -33.36
C PHE A 854 2.85 2.71 -33.35
N SER A 855 2.20 2.59 -32.19
CA SER A 855 0.76 2.66 -31.99
C SER A 855 0.34 4.05 -31.47
N TYR A 856 -0.63 4.69 -32.14
CA TYR A 856 -1.10 6.03 -31.77
C TYR A 856 -2.54 6.30 -32.22
N LEU A 857 -3.16 7.28 -31.56
CA LEU A 857 -4.43 7.90 -31.92
C LEU A 857 -4.19 9.40 -32.13
N SER A 858 -4.47 9.91 -33.33
CA SER A 858 -4.32 11.34 -33.66
C SER A 858 -5.44 11.82 -34.56
N ASN A 859 -5.91 13.05 -34.35
CA ASN A 859 -6.83 13.71 -35.28
C ASN A 859 -6.04 14.61 -36.25
N PRO A 860 -6.39 14.67 -37.55
CA PRO A 860 -5.76 15.62 -38.47
C PRO A 860 -6.09 17.06 -38.08
N LYS A 861 -5.09 17.94 -38.13
CA LYS A 861 -5.27 19.39 -37.98
C LYS A 861 -5.70 19.96 -39.34
N GLU A 862 -7.00 20.16 -39.53
CA GLU A 862 -7.58 20.77 -40.73
C GLU A 862 -7.75 22.29 -40.55
N PHE A 863 -7.24 23.08 -41.49
CA PHE A 863 -7.36 24.55 -41.54
C PHE A 863 -8.56 24.92 -42.44
N THR A 864 -9.76 24.71 -41.91
CA THR A 864 -11.00 24.63 -42.72
C THR A 864 -11.58 25.96 -43.20
N THR A 865 -11.24 27.09 -42.57
CA THR A 865 -11.77 28.42 -42.92
C THR A 865 -10.82 29.21 -43.83
N VAL A 866 -9.53 29.16 -43.54
CA VAL A 866 -8.42 29.69 -44.36
C VAL A 866 -7.23 28.74 -44.16
N PRO A 867 -6.56 28.26 -45.23
CA PRO A 867 -5.32 27.50 -45.11
C PRO A 867 -4.25 28.30 -44.35
N LEU A 868 -3.37 27.63 -43.61
CA LEU A 868 -2.30 28.32 -42.88
C LEU A 868 -1.26 28.89 -43.87
N ASP A 869 -1.17 30.23 -43.96
CA ASP A 869 -0.36 30.97 -44.93
C ASP A 869 1.09 30.45 -45.04
N THR A 870 1.75 30.24 -43.89
CA THR A 870 3.13 29.75 -43.81
C THR A 870 3.34 28.81 -42.62
N LEU A 871 4.18 27.80 -42.80
CA LEU A 871 4.69 26.95 -41.72
C LEU A 871 6.16 26.62 -41.95
N ASN A 872 7.01 26.88 -40.95
CA ASN A 872 8.47 26.69 -41.00
C ASN A 872 8.96 25.74 -39.92
N ASP A 873 8.52 25.97 -38.69
CA ASP A 873 8.93 25.21 -37.51
C ASP A 873 7.71 24.66 -36.76
N LEU A 874 7.92 23.59 -36.00
CA LEU A 874 6.97 23.09 -35.01
C LEU A 874 7.65 22.82 -33.66
N GLU A 875 6.86 22.89 -32.61
CA GLU A 875 7.28 22.68 -31.23
C GLU A 875 6.57 21.45 -30.67
N PHE A 876 7.32 20.53 -30.09
CA PHE A 876 6.83 19.24 -29.62
C PHE A 876 7.24 18.99 -28.18
N SER A 877 6.33 18.42 -27.39
CA SER A 877 6.62 17.83 -26.09
C SER A 877 5.97 16.46 -25.97
N ILE A 878 6.67 15.52 -25.33
CA ILE A 878 6.09 14.25 -24.90
C ILE A 878 5.87 14.30 -23.39
N VAL A 879 4.64 14.05 -22.96
CA VAL A 879 4.25 14.09 -21.54
C VAL A 879 3.43 12.87 -21.13
N ASN A 880 3.53 12.49 -19.86
CA ASN A 880 2.71 11.47 -19.22
C ASN A 880 1.29 12.01 -18.92
N TYR A 881 0.40 11.15 -18.39
CA TYR A 881 -0.96 11.53 -18.02
C TYR A 881 -1.04 12.69 -17.01
N ASP A 882 -0.10 12.77 -16.07
CA ASP A 882 -0.03 13.83 -15.04
C ASP A 882 0.50 15.18 -15.58
N GLY A 883 1.06 15.20 -16.80
CA GLY A 883 1.71 16.36 -17.40
C GLY A 883 3.21 16.48 -17.13
N SER A 884 3.84 15.52 -16.45
CA SER A 884 5.30 15.41 -16.39
C SER A 884 5.88 15.05 -17.76
N TYR A 885 7.10 15.52 -18.07
CA TYR A 885 7.80 15.13 -19.29
C TYR A 885 8.13 13.63 -19.28
N TYR A 886 7.99 12.98 -20.44
CA TYR A 886 8.32 11.57 -20.61
C TYR A 886 9.84 11.35 -20.57
N GLU A 887 10.32 10.46 -19.70
CA GLU A 887 11.77 10.25 -19.49
C GLU A 887 12.29 9.11 -20.37
N PHE A 888 12.98 9.49 -21.45
CA PHE A 888 13.51 8.58 -22.47
C PHE A 888 14.82 7.87 -22.09
N ASN A 889 15.42 8.17 -20.94
CA ASN A 889 16.68 7.55 -20.46
C ASN A 889 17.77 7.54 -21.55
N ASP A 890 18.05 8.72 -22.12
CA ASP A 890 19.01 8.98 -23.20
C ASP A 890 18.76 8.28 -24.56
N LEU A 891 17.61 7.60 -24.72
CA LEU A 891 17.10 7.20 -26.03
C LEU A 891 16.48 8.39 -26.77
N ASP A 892 16.56 8.36 -28.11
CA ASP A 892 15.88 9.30 -29.01
C ASP A 892 14.76 8.55 -29.78
N TYR A 893 13.72 9.27 -30.20
CA TYR A 893 12.54 8.76 -30.94
C TYR A 893 12.31 9.53 -32.27
N SER A 894 11.52 8.94 -33.19
CA SER A 894 11.20 9.52 -34.50
C SER A 894 9.70 9.47 -34.83
N PHE A 895 9.24 10.32 -35.75
CA PHE A 895 7.89 10.27 -36.31
C PHE A 895 7.79 10.95 -37.68
N THR A 896 6.70 10.72 -38.41
CA THR A 896 6.46 11.33 -39.73
C THR A 896 5.14 12.10 -39.75
N LEU A 897 5.17 13.35 -40.23
CA LEU A 897 3.98 14.14 -40.54
C LEU A 897 3.65 14.06 -42.04
N GLU A 898 2.38 13.89 -42.38
CA GLU A 898 1.86 14.23 -43.70
C GLU A 898 1.34 15.68 -43.65
N ILE A 899 1.86 16.54 -44.53
CA ILE A 899 1.49 17.96 -44.66
C ILE A 899 0.92 18.17 -46.07
N VAL A 900 -0.23 18.84 -46.16
CA VAL A 900 -0.95 19.10 -47.41
C VAL A 900 -0.91 20.60 -47.75
N GLU A 901 -0.12 20.98 -48.75
CA GLU A 901 -0.11 22.35 -49.31
C GLU A 901 -1.18 22.49 -50.40
N GLN A 902 -1.94 23.59 -50.43
CA GLN A 902 -2.79 23.96 -51.56
C GLN A 902 -2.07 24.91 -52.51
N ILE A 903 -1.86 24.49 -53.76
CA ILE A 903 -1.28 25.33 -54.81
C ILE A 903 -2.29 25.65 -55.91
N ASP A 904 -2.32 26.92 -56.32
CA ASP A 904 -3.10 27.41 -57.44
C ASP A 904 -2.37 27.06 -58.75
N VAL A 905 -3.02 26.35 -59.67
CA VAL A 905 -2.45 25.90 -60.96
C VAL A 905 -3.40 26.29 -62.10
N THR A 906 -2.88 26.62 -63.28
CA THR A 906 -3.69 26.91 -64.47
C THR A 906 -3.63 25.75 -65.47
N ASN A 907 -4.75 25.42 -66.10
CA ASN A 907 -4.84 24.30 -67.05
C ASN A 907 -3.88 24.41 -68.25
N SER A 908 -3.33 25.60 -68.54
CA SER A 908 -2.38 25.83 -69.63
C SER A 908 -0.94 25.38 -69.35
N PHE A 909 -0.53 25.29 -68.08
CA PHE A 909 0.84 24.92 -67.69
C PHE A 909 0.84 24.12 -66.38
N ASN A 910 1.48 22.95 -66.38
CA ASN A 910 1.62 22.07 -65.22
C ASN A 910 2.70 22.57 -64.22
N VAL A 911 2.76 23.89 -64.00
CA VAL A 911 3.82 24.62 -63.28
C VAL A 911 3.19 25.41 -62.13
N SER A 912 3.76 25.29 -60.94
CA SER A 912 3.25 25.97 -59.74
C SER A 912 3.45 27.49 -59.79
N SER A 913 2.45 28.22 -59.29
CA SER A 913 2.45 29.67 -59.07
C SER A 913 3.51 30.21 -58.09
N LYS A 914 4.32 29.35 -57.44
CA LYS A 914 5.42 29.74 -56.52
C LYS A 914 6.58 30.56 -57.15
N ARG A 915 6.46 30.98 -58.41
CA ARG A 915 7.32 32.01 -59.04
C ARG A 915 6.46 33.14 -59.62
N GLY A 916 6.13 34.12 -58.77
CA GLY A 916 5.56 35.38 -59.22
C GLY A 916 6.56 36.16 -60.08
N ILE A 917 6.11 36.66 -61.23
CA ILE A 917 6.92 37.54 -62.08
C ILE A 917 6.88 38.95 -61.48
N VAL A 918 7.99 39.39 -60.88
CA VAL A 918 8.20 40.80 -60.58
C VAL A 918 8.55 41.51 -61.89
N ILE A 919 7.72 42.47 -62.29
CA ILE A 919 7.98 43.37 -63.42
C ILE A 919 8.45 44.71 -62.82
N HIS A 920 9.55 45.24 -63.36
CA HIS A 920 10.08 46.57 -63.07
C HIS A 920 9.46 47.63 -64.00
#